data_AF-A0A0G2DT76-F1
#
_entry.id   AF-A0A0G2DT76-F1
#
_cell.length_a   1.000
_cell.length_b   1.000
_cell.length_c   1.000
_cell.angle_alpha   90.00
_cell.angle_beta   90.00
_cell.angle_gamma   90.00
#
_symmetry.space_group_name_H-M   'P 1'
#
loop_
_entity.id
_entity.type
_entity.pdbx_description
1 polymer ?
#
loop_
_entity_poly.entity_id
_entity_poly.type
_entity_poly.pdbx_seq_one_letter_code
_entity_poly.pdbx_strand_id
1 'polypeptide(L)'
;MKMPDSNESDAISASSHPQTLPDTSYFDNDGDLRILVYDEDVPKVFVASSKAMSFVCSPWKRMLAGDFKEAQADLSGMKEISLPEDDPRALSILLNIAHLRFDNLPKGIMSFEAFRDLIVLSNKYCATVILKPWLSTWAQVIPGSYHFDYTCGREELLFIYWELGEEEEMEKLARELTWDIGINKDGQFVNKKGKVLIPEDSYCYYPPGFLDSMLCLRAQTISCMLDELYGYRAGLDFEQPSTEIIPWSVHTLFDKIMDVEISQFPGESDYDDHSYCNFYKGFRKSIKNIRGNLASPVLESHRVHMERQKELLSASQHDITAATLPAHATTTDVACMRDFPEMKVLPEAVYFDEQGDTRILVRDGCDTYNKAFIVSSKALGFASHVWKKMQSGHFKEGQPGTDGMMTIFLPHDETDALTILLNIAHLRFDRLSRDPLPFDQLRALATLTDKYGATIMLRPWIKDWVGSLWGFGDWDAGQEEWLMIAWEYGYEDKFETLARDLTRYSGANENGKLVTHAGRVLDPDNEDCRFPPGIIESIMSARKHVMDKMLDVLYDYVEQYLHEKRVCARKCDCMFLGYMIRFLSSVGLKLERRFQSSDTVSLSIDGLSSKIHETKDQLCQASKCHGCKNIVSILELQLSIRSIQEYQPSAVLESHRIHMQRQKALLV
;
A
#
# COMPACT_ATOMS: atom_id res chain seq x y z
N MET A 1 -33.55 -44.04 -58.66
CA MET A 1 -34.67 -43.12 -58.93
C MET A 1 -35.28 -42.73 -57.59
N LYS A 2 -35.10 -41.44 -57.23
CA LYS A 2 -35.63 -40.64 -56.11
C LYS A 2 -35.43 -41.07 -54.64
N MET A 3 -34.96 -40.07 -53.89
CA MET A 3 -34.76 -39.95 -52.44
C MET A 3 -36.07 -39.79 -51.64
N PRO A 4 -36.03 -39.92 -50.29
CA PRO A 4 -37.18 -39.90 -49.39
C PRO A 4 -37.44 -38.52 -48.75
N ASP A 5 -38.69 -38.32 -48.34
CA ASP A 5 -39.25 -37.34 -47.38
C ASP A 5 -40.48 -38.06 -46.79
N SER A 6 -40.96 -37.93 -45.55
CA SER A 6 -40.68 -37.06 -44.40
C SER A 6 -41.56 -37.56 -43.22
N ASN A 7 -41.22 -37.11 -42.00
CA ASN A 7 -42.07 -36.89 -40.81
C ASN A 7 -42.64 -38.07 -39.98
N GLU A 8 -42.18 -38.15 -38.73
CA GLU A 8 -42.96 -38.20 -37.46
C GLU A 8 -41.93 -38.22 -36.30
N SER A 9 -41.63 -37.07 -35.67
CA SER A 9 -42.16 -36.58 -34.39
C SER A 9 -41.91 -37.48 -33.17
N ASP A 10 -40.72 -37.38 -32.59
CA ASP A 10 -40.44 -37.87 -31.22
C ASP A 10 -40.33 -36.69 -30.26
N ALA A 11 -41.30 -36.60 -29.36
CA ALA A 11 -41.28 -35.69 -28.22
C ALA A 11 -40.43 -36.30 -27.10
N ILE A 12 -39.27 -35.70 -26.81
CA ILE A 12 -38.48 -36.00 -25.60
C ILE A 12 -38.83 -34.95 -24.54
N SER A 13 -39.30 -35.47 -23.40
CA SER A 13 -39.71 -34.73 -22.21
C SER A 13 -38.57 -33.86 -21.65
N ALA A 14 -38.81 -32.55 -21.56
CA ALA A 14 -37.98 -31.64 -20.79
C ALA A 14 -38.11 -31.95 -19.29
N SER A 15 -36.99 -32.29 -18.64
CA SER A 15 -36.91 -32.39 -17.18
C SER A 15 -37.02 -30.99 -16.58
N SER A 16 -38.12 -30.74 -15.89
CA SER A 16 -38.33 -29.54 -15.09
C SER A 16 -37.52 -29.64 -13.78
N HIS A 17 -36.27 -29.18 -13.81
CA HIS A 17 -35.60 -28.70 -12.61
C HIS A 17 -35.94 -27.21 -12.42
N PRO A 18 -36.29 -26.75 -11.21
CA PRO A 18 -36.46 -25.33 -10.96
C PRO A 18 -35.11 -24.65 -11.21
N GLN A 19 -35.02 -23.82 -12.25
CA GLN A 19 -33.88 -22.94 -12.49
C GLN A 19 -33.83 -21.93 -11.33
N THR A 20 -33.14 -22.28 -10.25
CA THR A 20 -32.61 -21.29 -9.32
C THR A 20 -31.68 -20.38 -10.12
N LEU A 21 -32.01 -19.10 -10.19
CA LEU A 21 -31.16 -18.09 -10.82
C LEU A 21 -29.72 -18.24 -10.28
N PRO A 22 -28.70 -18.22 -11.15
CA PRO A 22 -27.30 -18.32 -10.72
C PRO A 22 -27.01 -17.26 -9.66
N ASP A 23 -26.26 -17.63 -8.62
CA ASP A 23 -25.80 -16.67 -7.61
C ASP A 23 -25.04 -15.53 -8.30
N THR A 24 -25.50 -14.29 -8.10
CA THR A 24 -25.05 -13.13 -8.87
C THR A 24 -24.33 -12.15 -7.95
N SER A 25 -23.05 -11.90 -8.22
CA SER A 25 -22.22 -10.95 -7.48
C SER A 25 -21.95 -9.70 -8.32
N TYR A 26 -22.19 -8.52 -7.75
CA TYR A 26 -22.00 -7.25 -8.43
C TYR A 26 -20.68 -6.61 -8.00
N PHE A 27 -19.79 -6.39 -8.97
CA PHE A 27 -18.56 -5.62 -8.84
C PHE A 27 -18.77 -4.17 -9.27
N ASP A 28 -19.63 -3.94 -10.27
CA ASP A 28 -20.23 -2.66 -10.65
C ASP A 28 -21.75 -2.83 -10.77
N ASN A 29 -22.53 -2.02 -10.03
CA ASN A 29 -24.00 -2.02 -10.13
C ASN A 29 -24.48 -1.47 -11.49
N ASP A 30 -23.68 -0.60 -12.11
CA ASP A 30 -23.90 -0.07 -13.46
C ASP A 30 -23.03 -0.84 -14.49
N GLY A 31 -22.64 -2.07 -14.18
CA GLY A 31 -21.76 -2.89 -15.00
C GLY A 31 -22.38 -3.28 -16.34
N ASP A 32 -21.57 -3.34 -17.38
CA ASP A 32 -21.96 -3.66 -18.77
C ASP A 32 -21.53 -5.08 -19.19
N LEU A 33 -21.00 -5.89 -18.27
CA LEU A 33 -20.47 -7.22 -18.57
C LEU A 33 -20.95 -8.25 -17.54
N ARG A 34 -21.44 -9.39 -18.05
CA ARG A 34 -21.72 -10.62 -17.29
C ARG A 34 -20.62 -11.65 -17.53
N ILE A 35 -20.05 -12.17 -16.46
CA ILE A 35 -19.00 -13.19 -16.47
C ILE A 35 -19.57 -14.45 -15.84
N LEU A 36 -19.65 -15.52 -16.62
CA LEU A 36 -20.06 -16.84 -16.14
C LEU A 36 -18.83 -17.61 -15.66
N VAL A 37 -18.82 -18.00 -14.39
CA VAL A 37 -17.79 -18.84 -13.76
C VAL A 37 -18.44 -20.02 -13.03
N TYR A 38 -17.65 -21.00 -12.64
CA TYR A 38 -18.14 -22.21 -11.98
C TYR A 38 -17.37 -22.43 -10.68
N ASP A 39 -18.10 -22.70 -9.60
CA ASP A 39 -17.55 -23.09 -8.30
C ASP A 39 -18.02 -24.51 -8.02
N GLU A 40 -17.13 -25.49 -8.15
CA GLU A 40 -17.48 -26.92 -8.03
C GLU A 40 -18.71 -27.30 -8.90
N ASP A 41 -18.66 -26.94 -10.18
CA ASP A 41 -19.75 -27.09 -11.17
C ASP A 41 -21.03 -26.26 -10.91
N VAL A 42 -21.06 -25.45 -9.85
CA VAL A 42 -22.16 -24.52 -9.58
C VAL A 42 -21.93 -23.22 -10.35
N PRO A 43 -22.82 -22.83 -11.28
CA PRO A 43 -22.65 -21.60 -12.05
C PRO A 43 -22.86 -20.37 -11.16
N LYS A 44 -21.95 -19.41 -11.28
CA LYS A 44 -22.02 -18.07 -10.67
C LYS A 44 -21.91 -17.01 -11.76
N VAL A 45 -22.59 -15.89 -11.56
CA VAL A 45 -22.57 -14.75 -12.49
C VAL A 45 -21.94 -13.55 -11.80
N PHE A 46 -20.87 -13.02 -12.36
CA PHE A 46 -20.30 -11.76 -11.92
C PHE A 46 -20.70 -10.64 -12.86
N VAL A 47 -21.21 -9.54 -12.30
CA VAL A 47 -21.54 -8.32 -13.05
C VAL A 47 -20.45 -7.29 -12.80
N ALA A 48 -19.77 -6.88 -13.86
CA ALA A 48 -18.59 -6.02 -13.81
C ALA A 48 -18.61 -4.98 -14.93
N SER A 49 -17.70 -4.02 -14.88
CA SER A 49 -17.45 -3.12 -16.00
C SER A 49 -16.37 -3.67 -16.92
N SER A 50 -16.70 -3.79 -18.21
CA SER A 50 -15.76 -4.21 -19.24
C SER A 50 -14.57 -3.25 -19.37
N LYS A 51 -14.81 -1.95 -19.16
CA LYS A 51 -13.74 -0.92 -19.16
C LYS A 51 -12.82 -1.06 -17.93
N ALA A 52 -13.34 -1.33 -16.74
CA ALA A 52 -12.51 -1.58 -15.56
C ALA A 52 -11.56 -2.77 -15.77
N MET A 53 -12.10 -3.88 -16.29
CA MET A 53 -11.32 -5.06 -16.64
C MET A 53 -10.24 -4.77 -17.69
N SER A 54 -10.51 -3.88 -18.64
CA SER A 54 -9.53 -3.51 -19.68
C SER A 54 -8.26 -2.85 -19.11
N PHE A 55 -8.29 -2.29 -17.90
CA PHE A 55 -7.10 -1.74 -17.24
C PHE A 55 -6.22 -2.79 -16.57
N VAL A 56 -6.78 -3.96 -16.25
CA VAL A 56 -6.03 -5.02 -15.56
C VAL A 56 -4.99 -5.63 -16.49
N CYS A 57 -5.38 -5.94 -17.72
CA CYS A 57 -4.49 -6.62 -18.65
C CYS A 57 -4.86 -6.49 -20.13
N SER A 58 -3.84 -6.63 -20.97
CA SER A 58 -3.99 -6.60 -22.44
C SER A 58 -4.92 -7.67 -23.01
N PRO A 59 -4.94 -8.93 -22.51
CA PRO A 59 -5.92 -9.93 -22.97
C PRO A 59 -7.37 -9.49 -22.78
N TRP A 60 -7.75 -9.00 -21.60
CA TRP A 60 -9.12 -8.51 -21.35
C TRP A 60 -9.43 -7.27 -22.18
N LYS A 61 -8.47 -6.33 -22.30
CA LYS A 61 -8.63 -5.15 -23.18
C LYS A 61 -8.94 -5.53 -24.62
N ARG A 62 -8.25 -6.53 -25.19
CA ARG A 62 -8.48 -6.99 -26.56
C ARG A 62 -9.78 -7.79 -26.69
N MET A 63 -10.06 -8.68 -25.73
CA MET A 63 -11.26 -9.53 -25.75
C MET A 63 -12.56 -8.73 -25.65
N LEU A 64 -12.56 -7.65 -24.86
CA LEU A 64 -13.75 -6.86 -24.56
C LEU A 64 -13.91 -5.62 -25.47
N ALA A 65 -13.06 -5.50 -26.48
CA ALA A 65 -13.08 -4.44 -27.49
C ALA A 65 -13.15 -5.02 -28.91
N GLY A 66 -13.58 -4.21 -29.88
CA GLY A 66 -13.62 -4.59 -31.29
C GLY A 66 -14.72 -5.59 -31.64
N ASP A 67 -14.45 -6.44 -32.63
CA ASP A 67 -15.45 -7.30 -33.29
C ASP A 67 -15.56 -8.72 -32.69
N PHE A 68 -14.94 -8.97 -31.52
CA PHE A 68 -15.08 -10.24 -30.82
C PHE A 68 -16.52 -10.44 -30.34
N LYS A 69 -16.98 -11.70 -30.27
CA LYS A 69 -18.33 -12.03 -29.77
C LYS A 69 -18.50 -11.52 -28.33
N GLU A 70 -17.46 -11.68 -27.53
CA GLU A 70 -17.33 -11.23 -26.14
C GLU A 70 -17.43 -9.72 -25.98
N ALA A 71 -17.11 -8.95 -27.03
CA ALA A 71 -17.22 -7.50 -27.07
C ALA A 71 -18.61 -7.02 -27.50
N GLN A 72 -19.44 -7.89 -28.08
CA GLN A 72 -20.78 -7.55 -28.53
C GLN A 72 -21.78 -7.61 -27.37
N ALA A 73 -22.48 -6.50 -27.15
CA ALA A 73 -23.58 -6.46 -26.21
C ALA A 73 -24.81 -7.19 -26.78
N ASP A 74 -25.53 -7.88 -25.90
CA ASP A 74 -26.81 -8.49 -26.23
C ASP A 74 -27.95 -7.44 -26.27
N LEU A 75 -29.19 -7.90 -26.45
CA LEU A 75 -30.37 -7.02 -26.49
C LEU A 75 -30.62 -6.24 -25.19
N SER A 76 -30.04 -6.68 -24.06
CA SER A 76 -30.10 -5.97 -22.78
C SER A 76 -29.01 -4.91 -22.64
N GLY A 77 -28.09 -4.81 -23.61
CA GLY A 77 -26.93 -3.94 -23.54
C GLY A 77 -25.75 -4.53 -22.78
N MET A 78 -25.81 -5.83 -22.43
CA MET A 78 -24.79 -6.50 -21.65
C MET A 78 -23.89 -7.36 -22.53
N LYS A 79 -22.57 -7.23 -22.36
CA LYS A 79 -21.61 -8.20 -22.87
C LYS A 79 -21.65 -9.47 -22.03
N GLU A 80 -21.30 -10.62 -22.62
CA GLU A 80 -21.22 -11.90 -21.92
C GLU A 80 -19.92 -12.62 -22.23
N ILE A 81 -19.24 -13.11 -21.19
CA ILE A 81 -18.08 -14.00 -21.29
C ILE A 81 -18.24 -15.20 -20.35
N SER A 82 -17.64 -16.32 -20.71
CA SER A 82 -17.59 -17.52 -19.87
C SER A 82 -16.14 -17.89 -19.61
N LEU A 83 -15.78 -18.01 -18.33
CA LEU A 83 -14.43 -18.34 -17.85
C LEU A 83 -14.50 -19.60 -16.97
N PRO A 84 -14.80 -20.78 -17.54
CA PRO A 84 -15.11 -21.97 -16.75
C PRO A 84 -13.90 -22.57 -16.02
N GLU A 85 -12.69 -22.22 -16.44
CA GLU A 85 -11.44 -22.71 -15.86
C GLU A 85 -10.86 -21.77 -14.78
N ASP A 86 -11.44 -20.58 -14.61
CA ASP A 86 -10.91 -19.59 -13.67
C ASP A 86 -11.50 -19.81 -12.28
N ASP A 87 -10.65 -19.87 -11.24
CA ASP A 87 -11.13 -19.94 -9.86
C ASP A 87 -11.94 -18.67 -9.52
N PRO A 88 -13.20 -18.81 -9.11
CA PRO A 88 -14.10 -17.66 -8.91
C PRO A 88 -13.65 -16.76 -7.76
N ARG A 89 -12.89 -17.28 -6.78
CA ARG A 89 -12.40 -16.49 -5.64
C ARG A 89 -11.19 -15.64 -6.04
N ALA A 90 -10.24 -16.22 -6.77
CA ALA A 90 -9.10 -15.51 -7.35
C ALA A 90 -9.58 -14.43 -8.33
N LEU A 91 -10.56 -14.76 -9.19
CA LEU A 91 -11.14 -13.78 -10.11
C LEU A 91 -11.85 -12.64 -9.37
N SER A 92 -12.57 -12.94 -8.28
CA SER A 92 -13.20 -11.92 -7.45
C SER A 92 -12.19 -10.92 -6.88
N ILE A 93 -10.97 -11.36 -6.52
CA ILE A 93 -9.89 -10.48 -6.07
C ILE A 93 -9.46 -9.54 -7.20
N LEU A 94 -9.20 -10.06 -8.41
CA LEU A 94 -8.82 -9.24 -9.57
C LEU A 94 -9.93 -8.24 -9.94
N LEU A 95 -11.19 -8.64 -9.88
CA LEU A 95 -12.34 -7.76 -10.16
C LEU A 95 -12.50 -6.68 -9.08
N ASN A 96 -12.30 -7.00 -7.80
CA ASN A 96 -12.32 -5.98 -6.74
C ASN A 96 -11.20 -4.95 -6.94
N ILE A 97 -9.98 -5.38 -7.33
CA ILE A 97 -8.90 -4.45 -7.66
C ILE A 97 -9.27 -3.60 -8.88
N ALA A 98 -9.80 -4.23 -9.94
CA ALA A 98 -10.19 -3.54 -11.18
C ALA A 98 -11.19 -2.39 -10.95
N HIS A 99 -12.06 -2.55 -9.95
CA HIS A 99 -13.11 -1.59 -9.61
C HIS A 99 -12.75 -0.71 -8.40
N LEU A 100 -11.48 -0.72 -7.95
CA LEU A 100 -10.99 0.05 -6.80
C LEU A 100 -11.70 -0.26 -5.47
N ARG A 101 -12.29 -1.47 -5.35
CA ARG A 101 -13.02 -1.97 -4.18
C ARG A 101 -12.09 -2.63 -3.17
N PHE A 102 -11.08 -1.88 -2.74
CA PHE A 102 -9.98 -2.40 -1.90
C PHE A 102 -10.43 -2.81 -0.49
N ASP A 103 -11.59 -2.35 -0.04
CA ASP A 103 -12.26 -2.78 1.19
C ASP A 103 -12.74 -4.24 1.15
N ASN A 104 -12.97 -4.79 -0.05
CA ASN A 104 -13.45 -6.15 -0.26
C ASN A 104 -12.30 -7.16 -0.47
N LEU A 105 -11.06 -6.77 -0.19
CA LEU A 105 -9.87 -7.61 -0.33
C LEU A 105 -9.49 -8.30 0.99
N PRO A 106 -8.75 -9.44 0.94
CA PRO A 106 -8.24 -10.08 2.14
C PRO A 106 -7.38 -9.13 2.98
N LYS A 107 -7.67 -9.04 4.28
CA LYS A 107 -6.99 -8.09 5.20
C LYS A 107 -5.67 -8.60 5.78
N GLY A 108 -5.34 -9.88 5.57
CA GLY A 108 -4.17 -10.51 6.16
C GLY A 108 -3.71 -11.70 5.33
N ILE A 109 -2.89 -12.55 5.96
CA ILE A 109 -2.26 -13.70 5.32
C ILE A 109 -3.33 -14.63 4.73
N MET A 110 -3.15 -14.99 3.47
CA MET A 110 -4.02 -15.92 2.74
C MET A 110 -3.60 -17.37 3.01
N SER A 111 -4.51 -18.32 2.78
CA SER A 111 -4.10 -19.72 2.72
C SER A 111 -3.18 -19.94 1.51
N PHE A 112 -2.34 -20.98 1.58
CA PHE A 112 -1.44 -21.33 0.49
C PHE A 112 -2.20 -21.56 -0.82
N GLU A 113 -3.32 -22.26 -0.77
CA GLU A 113 -4.16 -22.60 -1.92
C GLU A 113 -4.76 -21.34 -2.55
N ALA A 114 -5.36 -20.46 -1.75
CA ALA A 114 -5.93 -19.22 -2.24
C ALA A 114 -4.88 -18.27 -2.84
N PHE A 115 -3.69 -18.20 -2.23
CA PHE A 115 -2.59 -17.40 -2.77
C PHE A 115 -2.03 -18.01 -4.06
N ARG A 116 -1.81 -19.33 -4.10
CA ARG A 116 -1.40 -20.06 -5.30
C ARG A 116 -2.36 -19.80 -6.46
N ASP A 117 -3.66 -19.99 -6.25
CA ASP A 117 -4.67 -19.85 -7.29
C ASP A 117 -4.75 -18.41 -7.81
N LEU A 118 -4.56 -17.42 -6.94
CA LEU A 118 -4.45 -16.01 -7.32
C LEU A 118 -3.21 -15.73 -8.18
N ILE A 119 -2.03 -16.25 -7.80
CA ILE A 119 -0.78 -16.04 -8.55
C ILE A 119 -0.82 -16.75 -9.91
N VAL A 120 -1.42 -17.94 -9.98
CA VAL A 120 -1.67 -18.64 -11.24
C VAL A 120 -2.58 -17.82 -12.15
N LEU A 121 -3.70 -17.33 -11.60
CA LEU A 121 -4.66 -16.52 -12.36
C LEU A 121 -4.02 -15.20 -12.81
N SER A 122 -3.23 -14.55 -11.96
CA SER A 122 -2.54 -13.30 -12.31
C SER A 122 -1.50 -13.54 -13.40
N ASN A 123 -0.75 -14.65 -13.37
CA ASN A 123 0.16 -15.02 -14.45
C ASN A 123 -0.59 -15.27 -15.77
N LYS A 124 -1.69 -16.04 -15.75
CA LYS A 124 -2.55 -16.31 -16.94
C LYS A 124 -2.95 -15.02 -17.65
N TYR A 125 -3.23 -13.97 -16.87
CA TYR A 125 -3.66 -12.68 -17.38
C TYR A 125 -2.56 -11.62 -17.41
N CYS A 126 -1.30 -11.94 -17.10
CA CYS A 126 -0.21 -10.96 -16.95
C CYS A 126 -0.55 -9.78 -16.01
N ALA A 127 -1.28 -10.07 -14.92
CA ALA A 127 -1.83 -9.11 -13.96
C ALA A 127 -1.09 -9.09 -12.61
N THR A 128 0.04 -9.79 -12.47
CA THR A 128 0.76 -9.91 -11.19
C THR A 128 1.18 -8.55 -10.61
N VAL A 129 1.51 -7.59 -11.47
CA VAL A 129 1.92 -6.22 -11.07
C VAL A 129 0.84 -5.50 -10.27
N ILE A 130 -0.45 -5.69 -10.60
CA ILE A 130 -1.54 -5.02 -9.86
C ILE A 130 -1.74 -5.62 -8.47
N LEU A 131 -1.11 -6.76 -8.13
CA LEU A 131 -1.13 -7.35 -6.80
C LEU A 131 -0.06 -6.76 -5.86
N LYS A 132 0.96 -6.09 -6.41
CA LYS A 132 2.11 -5.51 -5.69
C LYS A 132 1.76 -4.83 -4.35
N PRO A 133 0.67 -4.04 -4.23
CA PRO A 133 0.34 -3.36 -2.98
C PRO A 133 -0.06 -4.29 -1.82
N TRP A 134 -0.42 -5.55 -2.09
CA TRP A 134 -0.89 -6.48 -1.07
C TRP A 134 -0.05 -7.75 -0.90
N LEU A 135 0.87 -8.05 -1.84
CA LEU A 135 1.66 -9.29 -1.80
C LEU A 135 2.32 -9.55 -0.44
N SER A 136 2.94 -8.53 0.18
CA SER A 136 3.59 -8.67 1.50
C SER A 136 2.62 -8.90 2.66
N THR A 137 1.34 -8.55 2.50
CA THR A 137 0.28 -8.78 3.50
C THR A 137 -0.35 -10.15 3.34
N TRP A 138 -0.50 -10.62 2.09
CA TRP A 138 -1.13 -11.89 1.77
C TRP A 138 -0.18 -13.08 1.89
N ALA A 139 1.11 -12.87 1.64
CA ALA A 139 2.14 -13.88 1.84
C ALA A 139 2.75 -13.79 3.25
N GLN A 140 3.36 -14.88 3.68
CA GLN A 140 4.30 -14.86 4.80
C GLN A 140 5.62 -14.24 4.31
N VAL A 141 6.11 -13.20 4.98
CA VAL A 141 7.35 -12.50 4.61
C VAL A 141 8.36 -12.60 5.74
N ILE A 142 9.58 -13.04 5.43
CA ILE A 142 10.76 -13.01 6.31
C ILE A 142 11.90 -12.32 5.53
N PRO A 143 12.91 -11.73 6.19
CA PRO A 143 13.35 -10.36 5.87
C PRO A 143 13.66 -10.15 4.37
N GLY A 144 12.68 -9.64 3.62
CA GLY A 144 12.82 -9.29 2.20
C GLY A 144 12.41 -10.35 1.17
N SER A 145 11.97 -11.54 1.59
CA SER A 145 11.49 -12.61 0.71
C SER A 145 10.12 -13.15 1.11
N TYR A 146 9.34 -13.56 0.10
CA TYR A 146 8.15 -14.38 0.34
C TYR A 146 8.60 -15.77 0.81
N HIS A 147 8.20 -16.16 2.02
CA HIS A 147 8.59 -17.43 2.58
C HIS A 147 7.35 -18.19 3.03
N PHE A 148 7.14 -19.38 2.47
CA PHE A 148 6.17 -20.32 2.99
C PHE A 148 6.94 -21.51 3.56
N ASP A 149 6.58 -21.94 4.78
CA ASP A 149 7.11 -23.18 5.33
C ASP A 149 6.85 -24.31 4.32
N TYR A 150 7.92 -24.81 3.68
CA TYR A 150 7.80 -25.92 2.75
C TYR A 150 7.35 -27.14 3.53
N THR A 151 6.14 -27.59 3.21
CA THR A 151 5.67 -28.90 3.61
C THR A 151 5.53 -29.72 2.34
N CYS A 152 6.16 -30.90 2.30
CA CYS A 152 6.00 -31.85 1.20
C CYS A 152 4.52 -32.01 0.84
N GLY A 153 4.19 -31.76 -0.43
CA GLY A 153 2.84 -31.53 -0.95
C GLY A 153 2.56 -30.12 -1.49
N ARG A 154 3.45 -29.14 -1.26
CA ARG A 154 3.35 -27.74 -1.74
C ARG A 154 4.39 -27.38 -2.81
N GLU A 155 4.62 -28.29 -3.75
CA GLU A 155 5.62 -28.11 -4.82
C GLU A 155 5.32 -26.91 -5.73
N GLU A 156 4.05 -26.48 -5.80
CA GLU A 156 3.58 -25.31 -6.53
C GLU A 156 4.17 -23.98 -5.98
N LEU A 157 4.85 -24.02 -4.83
CA LEU A 157 5.70 -22.92 -4.35
C LEU A 157 6.76 -22.52 -5.38
N LEU A 158 7.25 -23.46 -6.18
CA LEU A 158 8.18 -23.18 -7.28
C LEU A 158 7.58 -22.20 -8.29
N PHE A 159 6.30 -22.36 -8.62
CA PHE A 159 5.60 -21.45 -9.54
C PHE A 159 5.40 -20.08 -8.90
N ILE A 160 5.05 -20.03 -7.62
CA ILE A 160 4.89 -18.77 -6.89
C ILE A 160 6.21 -18.00 -6.85
N TYR A 161 7.31 -18.66 -6.46
CA TYR A 161 8.62 -18.01 -6.42
C TYR A 161 9.09 -17.55 -7.80
N TRP A 162 8.84 -18.36 -8.83
CA TRP A 162 9.10 -17.98 -10.21
C TRP A 162 8.33 -16.73 -10.63
N GLU A 163 7.03 -16.65 -10.33
CA GLU A 163 6.20 -15.51 -10.73
C GLU A 163 6.46 -14.25 -9.90
N LEU A 164 6.89 -14.39 -8.64
CA LEU A 164 7.20 -13.28 -7.75
C LEU A 164 8.67 -12.81 -7.80
N GLY A 165 9.53 -13.51 -8.55
CA GLY A 165 10.95 -13.16 -8.70
C GLY A 165 11.85 -13.58 -7.54
N GLU A 166 11.46 -14.62 -6.79
CA GLU A 166 12.18 -15.14 -5.62
C GLU A 166 13.20 -16.23 -6.02
N GLU A 167 14.27 -15.81 -6.70
CA GLU A 167 15.28 -16.71 -7.27
C GLU A 167 15.98 -17.61 -6.23
N GLU A 168 16.36 -17.05 -5.08
CA GLU A 168 17.10 -17.80 -4.04
C GLU A 168 16.22 -18.89 -3.42
N GLU A 169 14.98 -18.56 -3.07
CA GLU A 169 14.02 -19.52 -2.49
C GLU A 169 13.62 -20.59 -3.51
N MET A 170 13.48 -20.21 -4.80
CA MET A 170 13.22 -21.16 -5.88
C MET A 170 14.38 -22.15 -6.06
N GLU A 171 15.64 -21.65 -6.11
CA GLU A 171 16.83 -22.49 -6.27
C GLU A 171 16.95 -23.51 -5.12
N LYS A 172 16.76 -23.04 -3.88
CA LYS A 172 16.83 -23.88 -2.69
C LYS A 172 15.78 -25.00 -2.72
N LEU A 173 14.51 -24.63 -2.93
CA LEU A 173 13.41 -25.61 -2.97
C LEU A 173 13.58 -26.61 -4.12
N ALA A 174 14.00 -26.14 -5.29
CA ALA A 174 14.15 -27.00 -6.46
C ALA A 174 15.26 -28.05 -6.30
N ARG A 175 16.37 -27.69 -5.66
CA ARG A 175 17.44 -28.64 -5.32
C ARG A 175 16.95 -29.70 -4.34
N GLU A 176 16.24 -29.27 -3.30
CA GLU A 176 15.65 -30.18 -2.31
C GLU A 176 14.69 -31.17 -2.97
N LEU A 177 13.77 -30.67 -3.79
CA LEU A 177 12.81 -31.50 -4.52
C LEU A 177 13.52 -32.48 -5.46
N THR A 178 14.51 -32.03 -6.23
CA THR A 178 15.26 -32.89 -7.16
C THR A 178 15.85 -34.12 -6.46
N TRP A 179 16.32 -33.97 -5.21
CA TRP A 179 16.86 -35.10 -4.46
C TRP A 179 15.81 -36.08 -3.93
N ASP A 180 14.57 -35.63 -3.78
CA ASP A 180 13.48 -36.35 -3.13
C ASP A 180 12.54 -37.06 -4.11
N ILE A 181 12.65 -36.76 -5.42
CA ILE A 181 11.83 -37.41 -6.46
C ILE A 181 12.15 -38.90 -6.57
N GLY A 182 11.16 -39.74 -6.30
CA GLY A 182 11.18 -41.19 -6.55
C GLY A 182 10.22 -41.60 -7.67
N ILE A 183 10.11 -42.91 -7.90
CA ILE A 183 9.11 -43.49 -8.82
C ILE A 183 8.26 -44.48 -8.03
N ASN A 184 6.94 -44.37 -8.14
CA ASN A 184 6.01 -45.29 -7.48
C ASN A 184 5.90 -46.62 -8.25
N LYS A 185 5.04 -47.53 -7.76
CA LYS A 185 4.84 -48.87 -8.36
C LYS A 185 4.23 -48.81 -9.76
N ASP A 186 3.53 -47.72 -10.07
CA ASP A 186 2.85 -47.50 -11.34
C ASP A 186 3.74 -46.77 -12.36
N GLY A 187 5.01 -46.52 -12.01
CA GLY A 187 5.98 -45.86 -12.89
C GLY A 187 5.89 -44.33 -12.89
N GLN A 188 5.11 -43.73 -11.98
CA GLN A 188 4.91 -42.29 -11.91
C GLN A 188 5.92 -41.63 -10.98
N PHE A 189 6.39 -40.44 -11.35
CA PHE A 189 7.26 -39.63 -10.50
C PHE A 189 6.49 -39.08 -9.30
N VAL A 190 7.02 -39.32 -8.11
CA VAL A 190 6.40 -38.93 -6.85
C VAL A 190 7.36 -38.16 -5.95
N ASN A 191 6.81 -37.28 -5.13
CA ASN A 191 7.56 -36.66 -4.04
C ASN A 191 7.82 -37.66 -2.88
N LYS A 192 8.54 -37.20 -1.85
CA LYS A 192 8.87 -37.98 -0.65
C LYS A 192 7.67 -38.57 0.09
N LYS A 193 6.47 -37.99 -0.04
CA LYS A 193 5.22 -38.50 0.56
C LYS A 193 4.40 -39.37 -0.39
N GLY A 194 4.84 -39.57 -1.63
CA GLY A 194 4.11 -40.35 -2.63
C GLY A 194 3.09 -39.54 -3.45
N LYS A 195 3.02 -38.21 -3.33
CA LYS A 195 2.18 -37.37 -4.22
C LYS A 195 2.76 -37.44 -5.63
N VAL A 196 1.91 -37.74 -6.61
CA VAL A 196 2.27 -37.75 -8.03
C VAL A 196 2.55 -36.32 -8.50
N LEU A 197 3.70 -36.12 -9.15
CA LEU A 197 4.14 -34.80 -9.62
C LEU A 197 3.54 -34.43 -10.98
N ILE A 198 3.16 -35.42 -11.77
CA ILE A 198 2.49 -35.29 -13.07
C ILE A 198 1.19 -36.11 -13.02
N PRO A 199 0.11 -35.57 -12.42
CA PRO A 199 -1.16 -36.26 -12.41
C PRO A 199 -1.79 -36.26 -13.81
N GLU A 200 -2.39 -37.39 -14.22
CA GLU A 200 -3.01 -37.55 -15.55
C GLU A 200 -4.27 -36.67 -15.71
N ASP A 201 -5.03 -36.47 -14.61
CA ASP A 201 -6.32 -35.76 -14.60
C ASP A 201 -6.29 -34.44 -13.79
N SER A 202 -5.11 -33.87 -13.53
CA SER A 202 -4.99 -32.62 -12.77
C SER A 202 -3.85 -31.76 -13.29
N TYR A 203 -4.04 -30.45 -13.30
CA TYR A 203 -2.96 -29.52 -13.58
C TYR A 203 -2.08 -29.37 -12.34
N CYS A 204 -0.77 -29.45 -12.51
CA CYS A 204 0.20 -29.04 -11.50
C CYS A 204 0.98 -27.84 -12.04
N TYR A 205 1.03 -26.76 -11.26
CA TYR A 205 1.63 -25.51 -11.70
C TYR A 205 3.14 -25.56 -11.48
N TYR A 206 3.88 -25.76 -12.55
CA TYR A 206 5.33 -25.60 -12.60
C TYR A 206 5.71 -24.56 -13.65
N PRO A 207 6.84 -23.85 -13.46
CA PRO A 207 7.41 -23.04 -14.51
C PRO A 207 7.70 -23.89 -15.77
N PRO A 208 7.60 -23.30 -16.98
CA PRO A 208 7.76 -24.06 -18.23
C PRO A 208 9.09 -24.82 -18.33
N GLY A 209 9.03 -26.14 -18.55
CA GLY A 209 10.22 -27.01 -18.68
C GLY A 209 10.98 -27.26 -17.36
N PHE A 210 10.48 -26.75 -16.24
CA PHE A 210 11.15 -26.88 -14.94
C PHE A 210 11.15 -28.31 -14.41
N LEU A 211 10.02 -28.99 -14.53
CA LEU A 211 9.88 -30.37 -14.08
C LEU A 211 10.81 -31.30 -14.87
N ASP A 212 10.89 -31.14 -16.19
CA ASP A 212 11.82 -31.90 -17.05
C ASP A 212 13.28 -31.69 -16.64
N SER A 213 13.65 -30.45 -16.27
CA SER A 213 14.99 -30.15 -15.76
C SER A 213 15.29 -30.93 -14.47
N MET A 214 14.37 -30.92 -13.50
CA MET A 214 14.54 -31.67 -12.26
C MET A 214 14.62 -33.18 -12.50
N LEU A 215 13.76 -33.73 -13.35
CA LEU A 215 13.76 -35.16 -13.68
C LEU A 215 15.04 -35.59 -14.40
N CYS A 216 15.53 -34.77 -15.32
CA CYS A 216 16.80 -34.97 -16.02
C CYS A 216 17.97 -34.96 -15.04
N LEU A 217 18.05 -33.96 -14.16
CA LEU A 217 19.12 -33.85 -13.16
C LEU A 217 19.09 -35.00 -12.15
N ARG A 218 17.89 -35.44 -11.74
CA ARG A 218 17.72 -36.64 -10.93
C ARG A 218 18.33 -37.85 -11.63
N ALA A 219 17.96 -38.10 -12.90
CA ALA A 219 18.44 -39.25 -13.67
C ALA A 219 19.97 -39.21 -13.87
N GLN A 220 20.53 -38.02 -14.19
CA GLN A 220 21.97 -37.82 -14.34
C GLN A 220 22.72 -38.07 -13.03
N THR A 221 22.21 -37.55 -11.90
CA THR A 221 22.85 -37.73 -10.59
C THR A 221 22.87 -39.19 -10.17
N ILE A 222 21.76 -39.90 -10.39
CA ILE A 222 21.68 -41.35 -10.18
C ILE A 222 22.67 -42.07 -11.09
N SER A 223 22.76 -41.70 -12.37
CA SER A 223 23.74 -42.26 -13.30
C SER A 223 25.16 -42.13 -12.77
N CYS A 224 25.57 -40.94 -12.36
CA CYS A 224 26.92 -40.71 -11.83
C CYS A 224 27.22 -41.54 -10.57
N MET A 225 26.24 -41.70 -9.66
CA MET A 225 26.41 -42.55 -8.48
C MET A 225 26.59 -44.02 -8.86
N LEU A 226 25.86 -44.49 -9.87
CA LEU A 226 26.02 -45.85 -10.40
C LEU A 226 27.34 -45.99 -11.15
N ASP A 227 27.73 -45.04 -11.99
CA ASP A 227 29.00 -45.10 -12.72
C ASP A 227 30.19 -45.20 -11.74
N GLU A 228 30.14 -44.46 -10.63
CA GLU A 228 31.13 -44.59 -9.56
C GLU A 228 31.06 -45.97 -8.89
N LEU A 229 29.87 -46.48 -8.55
CA LEU A 229 29.69 -47.81 -7.95
C LEU A 229 30.19 -48.94 -8.86
N TYR A 230 29.82 -48.90 -10.13
CA TYR A 230 30.19 -49.87 -11.16
C TYR A 230 31.62 -49.66 -11.68
N GLY A 231 32.24 -48.50 -11.43
CA GLY A 231 33.64 -48.24 -11.77
C GLY A 231 34.63 -49.12 -11.00
N TYR A 232 34.30 -49.53 -9.77
CA TYR A 232 35.13 -50.44 -8.95
C TYR A 232 34.96 -51.93 -9.30
N ARG A 233 34.34 -52.22 -10.45
CA ARG A 233 33.85 -53.57 -10.80
C ARG A 233 34.67 -54.30 -11.87
N ALA A 234 35.79 -53.73 -12.32
CA ALA A 234 36.56 -54.26 -13.45
C ALA A 234 36.67 -55.80 -13.44
N GLY A 235 35.99 -56.48 -14.39
CA GLY A 235 36.07 -57.93 -14.58
C GLY A 235 34.83 -58.78 -14.22
N LEU A 236 33.70 -58.20 -13.82
CA LEU A 236 32.43 -58.93 -13.62
C LEU A 236 31.40 -58.54 -14.71
N ASP A 237 30.62 -59.50 -15.24
CA ASP A 237 29.55 -59.28 -16.25
C ASP A 237 28.17 -59.07 -15.58
N PHE A 238 27.69 -57.82 -15.54
CA PHE A 238 26.36 -57.41 -15.05
C PHE A 238 26.03 -56.14 -15.82
N GLU A 239 24.81 -56.04 -16.32
CA GLU A 239 24.35 -54.85 -17.02
C GLU A 239 23.98 -53.76 -16.00
N GLN A 240 24.32 -52.51 -16.32
CA GLN A 240 23.90 -51.37 -15.53
C GLN A 240 22.41 -51.11 -15.79
N PRO A 241 21.56 -50.95 -14.76
CA PRO A 241 20.15 -50.68 -14.95
C PRO A 241 19.96 -49.29 -15.58
N SER A 242 18.93 -49.15 -16.42
CA SER A 242 18.52 -47.82 -16.90
C SER A 242 18.16 -46.94 -15.69
N THR A 243 18.64 -45.70 -15.68
CA THR A 243 18.39 -44.76 -14.59
C THR A 243 16.93 -44.29 -14.54
N GLU A 244 16.22 -44.43 -15.67
CA GLU A 244 14.80 -44.10 -15.82
C GLU A 244 13.88 -45.06 -15.05
N ILE A 245 14.32 -46.29 -14.78
CA ILE A 245 13.52 -47.32 -14.09
C ILE A 245 13.84 -47.45 -12.59
N ILE A 246 14.80 -46.66 -12.07
CA ILE A 246 15.21 -46.75 -10.67
C ILE A 246 14.15 -46.09 -9.78
N PRO A 247 13.51 -46.85 -8.86
CA PRO A 247 12.39 -46.32 -8.06
C PRO A 247 12.83 -45.37 -6.95
N TRP A 248 14.13 -45.39 -6.61
CA TRP A 248 14.67 -44.63 -5.49
C TRP A 248 14.87 -43.16 -5.84
N SER A 249 14.72 -42.30 -4.84
CA SER A 249 15.20 -40.92 -4.91
C SER A 249 16.72 -40.87 -4.82
N VAL A 250 17.32 -39.72 -5.17
CA VAL A 250 18.77 -39.50 -5.01
C VAL A 250 19.17 -39.68 -3.55
N HIS A 251 18.38 -39.15 -2.61
CA HIS A 251 18.57 -39.37 -1.17
C HIS A 251 18.56 -40.86 -0.81
N THR A 252 17.54 -41.59 -1.27
CA THR A 252 17.39 -43.02 -0.94
C THR A 252 18.52 -43.87 -1.49
N LEU A 253 18.94 -43.63 -2.74
CA LEU A 253 20.07 -44.32 -3.34
C LEU A 253 21.38 -43.98 -2.62
N PHE A 254 21.61 -42.70 -2.33
CA PHE A 254 22.78 -42.27 -1.59
C PHE A 254 22.87 -42.95 -0.23
N ASP A 255 21.80 -42.94 0.57
CA ASP A 255 21.79 -43.55 1.89
C ASP A 255 22.07 -45.05 1.79
N LYS A 256 21.43 -45.74 0.83
CA LYS A 256 21.70 -47.17 0.57
C LYS A 256 23.15 -47.45 0.20
N ILE A 257 23.76 -46.64 -0.66
CA ILE A 257 25.19 -46.77 -1.02
C ILE A 257 26.08 -46.53 0.21
N MET A 258 25.74 -45.53 1.01
CA MET A 258 26.50 -45.14 2.19
C MET A 258 26.30 -46.09 3.38
N ASP A 259 25.30 -46.95 3.35
CA ASP A 259 25.09 -48.02 4.35
C ASP A 259 25.79 -49.33 3.98
N VAL A 260 26.36 -49.45 2.77
CA VAL A 260 27.12 -50.64 2.39
C VAL A 260 28.37 -50.77 3.27
N GLU A 261 28.49 -51.90 3.96
CA GLU A 261 29.69 -52.31 4.68
C GLU A 261 30.73 -52.85 3.69
N ILE A 262 31.87 -52.15 3.58
CA ILE A 262 33.00 -52.57 2.75
C ILE A 262 34.13 -52.98 3.69
N SER A 263 34.45 -54.28 3.72
CA SER A 263 35.57 -54.81 4.50
C SER A 263 36.90 -54.28 3.95
N GLN A 264 37.78 -53.82 4.83
CA GLN A 264 39.11 -53.34 4.47
C GLN A 264 40.16 -54.44 4.71
N PHE A 265 41.17 -54.49 3.86
CA PHE A 265 42.32 -55.36 4.09
C PHE A 265 43.19 -54.74 5.19
N PRO A 266 43.73 -55.54 6.13
CA PRO A 266 44.63 -55.04 7.15
C PRO A 266 45.82 -54.34 6.47
N GLY A 267 46.04 -53.07 6.83
CA GLY A 267 47.23 -52.35 6.40
C GLY A 267 48.43 -52.96 7.10
N GLU A 268 49.46 -53.32 6.32
CA GLU A 268 50.71 -54.01 6.71
C GLU A 268 50.65 -55.54 6.59
N SER A 269 50.78 -56.02 5.36
CA SER A 269 51.59 -57.21 5.11
C SER A 269 52.84 -56.77 4.31
N ASP A 270 54.02 -57.21 4.72
CA ASP A 270 55.31 -56.82 4.12
C ASP A 270 55.49 -57.25 2.64
N TYR A 271 54.47 -57.87 2.03
CA TYR A 271 54.61 -58.52 0.73
C TYR A 271 53.57 -58.12 -0.34
N ASP A 272 52.45 -57.47 -0.01
CA ASP A 272 51.42 -57.08 -1.00
C ASP A 272 50.86 -55.66 -0.76
N ASP A 273 50.95 -54.80 -1.78
CA ASP A 273 50.36 -53.43 -1.78
C ASP A 273 48.84 -53.49 -2.00
N HIS A 274 48.09 -53.39 -0.90
CA HIS A 274 46.63 -53.36 -0.90
C HIS A 274 46.02 -51.94 -0.98
N SER A 275 46.80 -50.92 -1.35
CA SER A 275 46.31 -49.54 -1.46
C SER A 275 45.12 -49.40 -2.44
N TYR A 276 45.13 -50.16 -3.55
CA TYR A 276 44.01 -50.26 -4.50
C TYR A 276 42.80 -51.02 -3.94
N CYS A 277 43.01 -51.94 -3.00
CA CYS A 277 41.94 -52.73 -2.38
C CYS A 277 41.19 -51.94 -1.28
N ASN A 278 41.82 -50.92 -0.69
CA ASN A 278 41.26 -50.08 0.37
C ASN A 278 40.59 -48.79 -0.18
N PHE A 279 39.79 -48.93 -1.24
CA PHE A 279 39.16 -47.81 -1.98
C PHE A 279 38.00 -47.11 -1.24
N TYR A 280 37.51 -47.69 -0.14
CA TYR A 280 36.33 -47.23 0.61
C TYR A 280 36.29 -45.72 0.90
N LYS A 281 37.43 -45.14 1.35
CA LYS A 281 37.51 -43.70 1.67
C LYS A 281 37.36 -42.83 0.41
N GLY A 282 37.99 -43.25 -0.68
CA GLY A 282 37.91 -42.57 -1.98
C GLY A 282 36.51 -42.64 -2.56
N PHE A 283 35.92 -43.83 -2.56
CA PHE A 283 34.55 -44.08 -3.02
C PHE A 283 33.52 -43.23 -2.26
N ARG A 284 33.50 -43.28 -0.92
CA ARG A 284 32.57 -42.47 -0.12
C ARG A 284 32.78 -40.98 -0.33
N LYS A 285 34.01 -40.53 -0.55
CA LYS A 285 34.30 -39.13 -0.90
C LYS A 285 33.74 -38.79 -2.28
N SER A 286 33.89 -39.65 -3.28
CA SER A 286 33.34 -39.45 -4.63
C SER A 286 31.80 -39.38 -4.59
N ILE A 287 31.13 -40.33 -3.94
CA ILE A 287 29.67 -40.34 -3.78
C ILE A 287 29.15 -39.08 -3.06
N LYS A 288 29.85 -38.62 -2.00
CA LYS A 288 29.54 -37.34 -1.33
C LYS A 288 29.72 -36.14 -2.26
N ASN A 289 30.77 -36.13 -3.07
CA ASN A 289 31.01 -35.07 -4.04
C ASN A 289 29.93 -35.05 -5.14
N ILE A 290 29.52 -36.21 -5.67
CA ILE A 290 28.45 -36.32 -6.66
C ILE A 290 27.15 -35.74 -6.09
N ARG A 291 26.77 -36.11 -4.86
CA ARG A 291 25.58 -35.55 -4.18
C ARG A 291 25.71 -34.03 -3.94
N GLY A 292 26.88 -33.56 -3.54
CA GLY A 292 27.13 -32.15 -3.22
C GLY A 292 27.19 -31.22 -4.44
N ASN A 293 27.54 -31.74 -5.61
CA ASN A 293 27.73 -30.97 -6.84
C ASN A 293 26.54 -31.08 -7.82
N LEU A 294 25.31 -31.16 -7.30
CA LEU A 294 24.12 -31.10 -8.15
C LEU A 294 24.11 -29.78 -8.92
N ALA A 295 23.96 -29.83 -10.25
CA ALA A 295 23.76 -28.62 -11.05
C ALA A 295 22.43 -27.93 -10.68
N SER A 296 22.27 -26.66 -11.05
CA SER A 296 21.02 -25.96 -10.78
C SER A 296 19.89 -26.50 -11.67
N PRO A 297 18.72 -26.86 -11.10
CA PRO A 297 17.50 -27.13 -11.87
C PRO A 297 16.85 -25.86 -12.43
N VAL A 298 17.26 -24.68 -11.97
CA VAL A 298 16.75 -23.38 -12.43
C VAL A 298 17.45 -22.97 -13.72
N LEU A 299 16.73 -23.19 -14.84
CA LEU A 299 17.15 -22.77 -16.18
C LEU A 299 17.32 -21.24 -16.30
N GLU A 300 18.16 -20.83 -17.25
CA GLU A 300 18.40 -19.41 -17.55
C GLU A 300 17.12 -18.66 -17.91
N SER A 301 16.20 -19.28 -18.65
CA SER A 301 14.89 -18.69 -18.97
C SER A 301 14.06 -18.37 -17.73
N HIS A 302 14.21 -19.14 -16.64
CA HIS A 302 13.54 -18.83 -15.38
C HIS A 302 14.17 -17.63 -14.70
N ARG A 303 15.50 -17.51 -14.71
CA ARG A 303 16.22 -16.37 -14.12
C ARG A 303 15.85 -15.06 -14.82
N VAL A 304 15.83 -15.06 -16.15
CA VAL A 304 15.40 -13.90 -16.95
C VAL A 304 13.96 -13.47 -16.62
N HIS A 305 13.04 -14.43 -16.44
CA HIS A 305 11.67 -14.12 -16.04
C HIS A 305 11.61 -13.54 -14.62
N MET A 306 12.29 -14.18 -13.66
CA MET A 306 12.31 -13.75 -12.26
C MET A 306 12.94 -12.37 -12.09
N GLU A 307 14.01 -12.06 -12.81
CA GLU A 307 14.64 -10.73 -12.83
C GLU A 307 13.64 -9.68 -13.30
N ARG A 308 12.96 -9.93 -14.43
CA ARG A 308 11.90 -9.05 -14.93
C ARG A 308 10.76 -8.86 -13.94
N GLN A 309 10.28 -9.94 -13.32
CA GLN A 309 9.20 -9.84 -12.32
C GLN A 309 9.66 -9.06 -11.09
N LYS A 310 10.88 -9.32 -10.63
CA LYS A 310 11.49 -8.59 -9.53
C LYS A 310 11.60 -7.10 -9.85
N GLU A 311 12.02 -6.70 -11.04
CA GLU A 311 12.01 -5.30 -11.48
C GLU A 311 10.61 -4.70 -11.42
N LEU A 312 9.59 -5.35 -12.00
CA LEU A 312 8.22 -4.86 -12.00
C LEU A 312 7.63 -4.71 -10.58
N LEU A 313 7.95 -5.66 -9.69
CA LEU A 313 7.45 -5.71 -8.32
C LEU A 313 8.28 -4.89 -7.33
N SER A 314 9.55 -4.61 -7.62
CA SER A 314 10.45 -3.81 -6.79
C SER A 314 10.58 -2.36 -7.24
N ALA A 315 10.20 -2.02 -8.48
CA ALA A 315 10.38 -0.69 -9.05
C ALA A 315 9.93 0.41 -8.08
N SER A 316 10.92 1.18 -7.63
CA SER A 316 10.82 2.39 -6.81
C SER A 316 11.12 3.58 -7.72
N GLN A 317 10.19 4.54 -7.80
CA GLN A 317 10.42 5.95 -8.18
C GLN A 317 11.54 6.22 -9.21
N HIS A 318 11.48 5.62 -10.39
CA HIS A 318 12.13 6.17 -11.57
C HIS A 318 11.02 6.38 -12.61
N ASP A 319 10.61 7.65 -12.73
CA ASP A 319 9.49 8.15 -13.52
C ASP A 319 8.07 7.77 -13.05
N ILE A 320 7.57 8.58 -12.11
CA ILE A 320 6.13 8.83 -11.88
C ILE A 320 5.48 9.42 -13.17
N THR A 321 6.29 9.92 -14.11
CA THR A 321 5.83 10.47 -15.37
C THR A 321 5.17 9.38 -16.21
N ALA A 322 3.92 9.60 -16.60
CA ALA A 322 3.30 8.74 -17.60
C ALA A 322 4.02 8.90 -18.94
N ALA A 323 3.90 7.90 -19.81
CA ALA A 323 4.46 7.99 -21.15
C ALA A 323 4.00 9.29 -21.83
N THR A 324 4.97 10.16 -22.12
CA THR A 324 4.74 11.37 -22.89
C THR A 324 4.79 11.01 -24.37
N LEU A 325 3.66 11.13 -25.06
CA LEU A 325 3.62 11.04 -26.52
C LEU A 325 3.69 12.47 -27.08
N PRO A 326 4.56 12.74 -28.07
CA PRO A 326 4.65 14.06 -28.66
C PRO A 326 3.29 14.44 -29.25
N ALA A 327 2.76 15.59 -28.83
CA ALA A 327 1.53 16.11 -29.38
C ALA A 327 1.70 16.28 -30.90
N HIS A 328 0.84 15.62 -31.69
CA HIS A 328 0.62 16.05 -33.06
C HIS A 328 -0.06 17.43 -32.98
N ALA A 329 0.75 18.49 -33.06
CA ALA A 329 0.32 19.87 -33.06
C ALA A 329 -0.63 20.11 -34.26
N THR A 330 -1.91 19.86 -34.04
CA THR A 330 -2.98 20.28 -34.91
C THR A 330 -3.77 21.30 -34.14
N THR A 331 -3.57 22.56 -34.49
CA THR A 331 -4.31 23.72 -33.98
C THR A 331 -5.77 23.58 -34.43
N THR A 332 -6.51 22.73 -33.73
CA THR A 332 -7.96 22.63 -33.83
C THR A 332 -8.54 23.56 -32.78
N ASP A 333 -9.50 24.38 -33.15
CA ASP A 333 -10.27 25.24 -32.25
C ASP A 333 -11.09 24.33 -31.33
N VAL A 334 -10.47 23.90 -30.22
CA VAL A 334 -11.12 23.08 -29.21
C VAL A 334 -11.96 24.00 -28.34
N ALA A 335 -13.21 23.63 -28.06
CA ALA A 335 -14.14 24.44 -27.28
C ALA A 335 -13.55 24.96 -25.94
N CYS A 336 -12.63 24.20 -25.33
CA CYS A 336 -11.91 24.58 -24.12
C CYS A 336 -11.01 25.82 -24.28
N MET A 337 -10.43 26.06 -25.46
CA MET A 337 -9.57 27.23 -25.73
C MET A 337 -10.37 28.53 -25.77
N ARG A 338 -11.69 28.46 -26.02
CA ARG A 338 -12.58 29.63 -26.02
C ARG A 338 -12.87 30.15 -24.62
N ASP A 339 -12.88 29.25 -23.64
CA ASP A 339 -13.08 29.59 -22.23
C ASP A 339 -11.78 30.13 -21.58
N PHE A 340 -10.62 29.97 -22.24
CA PHE A 340 -9.31 30.48 -21.78
C PHE A 340 -8.54 31.17 -22.92
N PRO A 341 -8.80 32.47 -23.18
CA PRO A 341 -8.21 33.22 -24.30
C PRO A 341 -6.67 33.30 -24.27
N GLU A 342 -6.08 33.07 -23.09
CA GLU A 342 -4.63 33.04 -22.87
C GLU A 342 -3.98 31.75 -23.40
N MET A 343 -4.76 30.66 -23.53
CA MET A 343 -4.30 29.35 -23.99
C MET A 343 -4.29 29.31 -25.52
N LYS A 344 -3.12 29.60 -26.10
CA LYS A 344 -2.94 29.66 -27.56
C LYS A 344 -2.70 28.30 -28.21
N VAL A 345 -2.19 27.32 -27.45
CA VAL A 345 -1.85 25.96 -27.89
C VAL A 345 -2.16 25.02 -26.73
N LEU A 346 -2.65 23.81 -27.05
CA LEU A 346 -2.82 22.77 -26.03
C LEU A 346 -1.45 22.32 -25.49
N PRO A 347 -1.33 22.13 -24.16
CA PRO A 347 -0.10 21.64 -23.56
C PRO A 347 0.21 20.20 -23.95
N GLU A 348 1.46 19.79 -23.70
CA GLU A 348 1.89 18.41 -23.89
C GLU A 348 1.08 17.45 -23.00
N ALA A 349 0.67 16.32 -23.59
CA ALA A 349 -0.25 15.39 -22.98
C ALA A 349 0.49 14.18 -22.37
N VAL A 350 0.13 13.88 -21.13
CA VAL A 350 0.59 12.73 -20.36
C VAL A 350 -0.57 11.73 -20.30
N TYR A 351 -0.35 10.52 -20.82
CA TYR A 351 -1.42 9.54 -20.99
C TYR A 351 -1.49 8.57 -19.82
N PHE A 352 -2.64 8.54 -19.13
CA PHE A 352 -3.02 7.51 -18.17
C PHE A 352 -3.79 6.37 -18.84
N ASP A 353 -4.54 6.70 -19.90
CA ASP A 353 -5.14 5.76 -20.84
C ASP A 353 -4.90 6.26 -22.27
N GLU A 354 -4.30 5.42 -23.13
CA GLU A 354 -4.12 5.72 -24.56
C GLU A 354 -5.46 5.90 -25.30
N GLN A 355 -6.53 5.28 -24.78
CA GLN A 355 -7.89 5.42 -25.28
C GLN A 355 -8.75 6.26 -24.32
N GLY A 356 -8.10 7.16 -23.58
CA GLY A 356 -8.79 8.08 -22.68
C GLY A 356 -9.73 9.01 -23.45
N ASP A 357 -10.89 9.26 -22.86
CA ASP A 357 -11.96 10.11 -23.39
C ASP A 357 -12.04 11.46 -22.66
N THR A 358 -11.20 11.66 -21.63
CA THR A 358 -11.22 12.84 -20.78
C THR A 358 -9.84 13.47 -20.71
N ARG A 359 -9.80 14.80 -20.88
CA ARG A 359 -8.63 15.66 -20.74
C ARG A 359 -8.75 16.46 -19.45
N ILE A 360 -7.80 16.29 -18.54
CA ILE A 360 -7.67 17.14 -17.36
C ILE A 360 -6.58 18.17 -17.64
N LEU A 361 -6.90 19.45 -17.48
CA LEU A 361 -5.95 20.56 -17.61
C LEU A 361 -5.54 21.04 -16.21
N VAL A 362 -4.23 20.97 -15.93
CA VAL A 362 -3.64 21.32 -14.64
C VAL A 362 -2.56 22.38 -14.80
N ARG A 363 -2.20 23.02 -13.68
CA ARG A 363 -1.13 24.00 -13.62
C ARG A 363 0.14 23.35 -13.08
N ASP A 364 1.24 23.45 -13.83
CA ASP A 364 2.58 22.99 -13.42
C ASP A 364 3.47 24.23 -13.26
N GLY A 365 3.65 24.71 -12.02
CA GLY A 365 4.40 25.93 -11.71
C GLY A 365 3.64 27.24 -11.93
N CYS A 366 4.35 28.31 -12.32
CA CYS A 366 3.82 29.68 -12.40
C CYS A 366 3.04 29.98 -13.69
N ASP A 367 3.16 29.15 -14.72
CA ASP A 367 2.51 29.38 -16.03
C ASP A 367 1.03 28.99 -16.01
N THR A 368 0.25 29.46 -16.99
CA THR A 368 -1.16 29.08 -17.15
C THR A 368 -1.27 27.74 -17.89
N TYR A 369 -1.87 26.73 -17.22
CA TYR A 369 -2.27 25.42 -17.78
C TYR A 369 -1.29 24.79 -18.79
N ASN A 370 -0.11 24.42 -18.33
CA ASN A 370 0.98 23.90 -19.17
C ASN A 370 1.08 22.36 -19.20
N LYS A 371 0.11 21.62 -18.62
CA LYS A 371 0.09 20.15 -18.66
C LYS A 371 -1.33 19.61 -18.86
N ALA A 372 -1.46 18.60 -19.71
CA ALA A 372 -2.71 17.88 -19.94
C ALA A 372 -2.58 16.41 -19.55
N PHE A 373 -3.57 15.88 -18.84
CA PHE A 373 -3.67 14.45 -18.53
C PHE A 373 -4.80 13.82 -19.34
N ILE A 374 -4.49 12.76 -20.09
CA ILE A 374 -5.48 12.00 -20.85
C ILE A 374 -5.83 10.75 -20.06
N VAL A 375 -7.09 10.67 -19.64
CA VAL A 375 -7.59 9.71 -18.64
C VAL A 375 -8.91 9.10 -19.12
N SER A 376 -9.31 7.99 -18.51
CA SER A 376 -10.63 7.41 -18.73
C SER A 376 -11.66 7.96 -17.74
N SER A 377 -12.79 8.42 -18.28
CA SER A 377 -13.93 8.91 -17.51
C SER A 377 -14.48 7.87 -16.53
N LYS A 378 -14.56 6.62 -16.97
CA LYS A 378 -15.04 5.48 -16.16
C LYS A 378 -14.06 5.17 -15.02
N ALA A 379 -12.75 5.22 -15.26
CA ALA A 379 -11.73 5.08 -14.20
C ALA A 379 -11.87 6.17 -13.13
N LEU A 380 -12.00 7.43 -13.55
CA LEU A 380 -12.29 8.54 -12.63
C LEU A 380 -13.60 8.32 -11.86
N GLY A 381 -14.63 7.79 -12.53
CA GLY A 381 -15.93 7.53 -11.93
C GLY A 381 -15.91 6.43 -10.86
N PHE A 382 -15.02 5.44 -10.98
CA PHE A 382 -14.77 4.45 -9.92
C PHE A 382 -13.99 5.07 -8.75
N ALA A 383 -13.02 5.91 -9.06
CA ALA A 383 -12.15 6.54 -8.07
C ALA A 383 -12.89 7.56 -7.19
N SER A 384 -13.81 8.32 -7.77
CA SER A 384 -14.50 9.40 -7.07
C SER A 384 -15.92 9.62 -7.57
N HIS A 385 -16.86 9.69 -6.64
CA HIS A 385 -18.24 10.11 -6.91
C HIS A 385 -18.31 11.57 -7.41
N VAL A 386 -17.37 12.43 -6.98
CA VAL A 386 -17.29 13.82 -7.42
C VAL A 386 -16.90 13.87 -8.89
N TRP A 387 -15.86 13.13 -9.29
CA TRP A 387 -15.49 13.03 -10.70
C TRP A 387 -16.59 12.35 -11.52
N LYS A 388 -17.25 11.31 -11.02
CA LYS A 388 -18.43 10.70 -11.69
C LYS A 388 -19.51 11.75 -11.95
N LYS A 389 -19.78 12.62 -10.96
CA LYS A 389 -20.80 13.67 -11.06
C LYS A 389 -20.39 14.79 -12.01
N MET A 390 -19.14 15.25 -11.97
CA MET A 390 -18.59 16.27 -12.88
C MET A 390 -18.78 15.88 -14.36
N GLN A 391 -18.69 14.59 -14.64
CA GLN A 391 -18.78 14.03 -15.99
C GLN A 391 -20.22 13.66 -16.39
N SER A 392 -21.21 13.93 -15.53
CA SER A 392 -22.61 13.55 -15.76
C SER A 392 -23.51 14.74 -16.11
N GLY A 393 -24.49 14.54 -16.99
CA GLY A 393 -25.62 15.45 -17.17
C GLY A 393 -25.30 16.77 -17.90
N HIS A 394 -25.70 17.90 -17.30
CA HIS A 394 -25.69 19.24 -17.92
C HIS A 394 -24.41 20.05 -17.67
N PHE A 395 -23.45 19.52 -16.90
CA PHE A 395 -22.18 20.20 -16.64
C PHE A 395 -21.37 20.31 -17.93
N LYS A 396 -20.62 21.40 -18.10
CA LYS A 396 -19.78 21.59 -19.29
C LYS A 396 -18.70 20.52 -19.37
N GLU A 397 -18.15 20.15 -18.23
CA GLU A 397 -17.18 19.08 -18.02
C GLU A 397 -17.73 17.71 -18.41
N GLY A 398 -19.06 17.58 -18.43
CA GLY A 398 -19.86 16.44 -18.87
C GLY A 398 -20.32 16.50 -20.33
N GLN A 399 -19.85 17.49 -21.13
CA GLN A 399 -20.12 17.57 -22.56
C GLN A 399 -18.85 17.42 -23.41
N PRO A 400 -18.84 16.51 -24.41
CA PRO A 400 -17.71 16.37 -25.32
C PRO A 400 -17.46 17.66 -26.12
N GLY A 401 -16.20 18.01 -26.27
CA GLY A 401 -15.75 19.08 -27.17
C GLY A 401 -15.90 18.70 -28.65
N THR A 402 -15.47 19.62 -29.52
CA THR A 402 -15.41 19.40 -30.98
C THR A 402 -14.45 18.27 -31.39
N ASP A 403 -13.49 17.95 -30.53
CA ASP A 403 -12.55 16.84 -30.66
C ASP A 403 -13.09 15.52 -30.08
N GLY A 404 -14.32 15.52 -29.55
CA GLY A 404 -14.94 14.37 -28.90
C GLY A 404 -14.47 14.11 -27.48
N MET A 405 -13.60 14.95 -26.92
CA MET A 405 -13.03 14.78 -25.58
C MET A 405 -13.78 15.60 -24.53
N MET A 406 -13.94 15.02 -23.35
CA MET A 406 -14.38 15.73 -22.16
C MET A 406 -13.23 16.57 -21.63
N THR A 407 -13.47 17.80 -21.17
CA THR A 407 -12.40 18.63 -20.58
C THR A 407 -12.75 19.06 -19.16
N ILE A 408 -11.87 18.75 -18.21
CA ILE A 408 -11.96 19.13 -16.80
C ILE A 408 -10.82 20.09 -16.49
N PHE A 409 -11.13 21.21 -15.85
CA PHE A 409 -10.14 22.22 -15.44
C PHE A 409 -9.90 22.13 -13.93
N LEU A 410 -8.66 21.82 -13.53
CA LEU A 410 -8.27 21.69 -12.13
C LEU A 410 -7.08 22.62 -11.80
N PRO A 411 -7.23 23.96 -11.92
CA PRO A 411 -6.11 24.90 -11.76
C PRO A 411 -5.49 24.95 -10.37
N HIS A 412 -6.24 24.55 -9.34
CA HIS A 412 -5.84 24.61 -7.94
C HIS A 412 -5.42 23.25 -7.38
N ASP A 413 -5.49 22.19 -8.20
CA ASP A 413 -5.07 20.87 -7.77
C ASP A 413 -3.57 20.70 -8.00
N GLU A 414 -2.89 20.22 -6.97
CA GLU A 414 -1.46 19.95 -7.04
C GLU A 414 -1.21 18.76 -7.99
N THR A 415 -0.31 18.97 -8.94
CA THR A 415 -0.10 18.08 -10.10
C THR A 415 0.50 16.73 -9.69
N ASP A 416 1.42 16.69 -8.73
CA ASP A 416 2.06 15.46 -8.30
C ASP A 416 1.10 14.55 -7.51
N ALA A 417 0.33 15.12 -6.57
CA ALA A 417 -0.70 14.41 -5.83
C ALA A 417 -1.82 13.90 -6.74
N LEU A 418 -2.24 14.69 -7.73
CA LEU A 418 -3.21 14.24 -8.73
C LEU A 418 -2.64 13.08 -9.57
N THR A 419 -1.36 13.15 -9.94
CA THR A 419 -0.68 12.07 -10.67
C THR A 419 -0.69 10.75 -9.89
N ILE A 420 -0.48 10.80 -8.56
CA ILE A 420 -0.61 9.63 -7.68
C ILE A 420 -2.04 9.05 -7.77
N LEU A 421 -3.08 9.88 -7.57
CA LEU A 421 -4.47 9.40 -7.61
C LEU A 421 -4.85 8.83 -8.98
N LEU A 422 -4.40 9.44 -10.07
CA LEU A 422 -4.66 8.96 -11.42
C LEU A 422 -3.92 7.66 -11.73
N ASN A 423 -2.71 7.45 -11.22
CA ASN A 423 -2.01 6.17 -11.32
C ASN A 423 -2.77 5.06 -10.59
N ILE A 424 -3.32 5.33 -9.41
CA ILE A 424 -4.17 4.36 -8.69
C ILE A 424 -5.46 4.09 -9.48
N ALA A 425 -6.14 5.14 -9.95
CA ALA A 425 -7.40 5.03 -10.67
C ALA A 425 -7.29 4.19 -11.96
N HIS A 426 -6.11 4.18 -12.60
CA HIS A 426 -5.82 3.44 -13.82
C HIS A 426 -5.00 2.15 -13.57
N LEU A 427 -4.92 1.69 -12.31
CA LEU A 427 -4.22 0.45 -11.90
C LEU A 427 -2.73 0.40 -12.23
N ARG A 428 -2.07 1.56 -12.39
CA ARG A 428 -0.64 1.66 -12.71
C ARG A 428 0.21 1.64 -11.44
N PHE A 429 0.06 0.58 -10.66
CA PHE A 429 0.68 0.46 -9.34
C PHE A 429 2.21 0.25 -9.41
N ASP A 430 2.74 -0.14 -10.57
CA ASP A 430 4.18 -0.14 -10.88
C ASP A 430 4.81 1.25 -10.75
N ARG A 431 4.02 2.31 -10.98
CA ARG A 431 4.46 3.72 -10.89
C ARG A 431 4.45 4.29 -9.48
N LEU A 432 4.04 3.50 -8.50
CA LEU A 432 3.94 3.91 -7.10
C LEU A 432 5.04 3.22 -6.28
N SER A 433 5.80 4.02 -5.52
CA SER A 433 6.73 3.48 -4.52
C SER A 433 5.99 3.16 -3.22
N ARG A 434 6.55 2.25 -2.42
CA ARG A 434 6.17 2.05 -1.01
C ARG A 434 6.94 2.97 -0.06
N ASP A 435 7.92 3.71 -0.54
CA ASP A 435 8.70 4.63 0.28
C ASP A 435 7.81 5.73 0.88
N PRO A 436 8.14 6.23 2.10
CA PRO A 436 7.43 7.36 2.68
C PRO A 436 7.35 8.56 1.73
N LEU A 437 6.17 9.17 1.63
CA LEU A 437 6.00 10.36 0.80
C LEU A 437 6.45 11.61 1.56
N PRO A 438 7.09 12.59 0.90
CA PRO A 438 7.39 13.87 1.53
C PRO A 438 6.15 14.58 2.08
N PHE A 439 6.33 15.41 3.12
CA PHE A 439 5.24 16.15 3.77
C PHE A 439 4.34 16.90 2.78
N ASP A 440 4.92 17.65 1.83
CA ASP A 440 4.16 18.44 0.88
C ASP A 440 3.27 17.59 -0.03
N GLN A 441 3.75 16.40 -0.45
CA GLN A 441 2.97 15.45 -1.23
C GLN A 441 1.86 14.83 -0.39
N LEU A 442 2.11 14.46 0.87
CA LEU A 442 1.08 13.95 1.77
C LEU A 442 -0.01 14.99 2.05
N ARG A 443 0.38 16.25 2.25
CA ARG A 443 -0.52 17.39 2.47
C ARG A 443 -1.42 17.62 1.27
N ALA A 444 -0.83 17.67 0.07
CA ALA A 444 -1.57 17.80 -1.18
C ALA A 444 -2.51 16.61 -1.40
N LEU A 445 -2.03 15.39 -1.16
CA LEU A 445 -2.83 14.17 -1.31
C LEU A 445 -4.00 14.11 -0.31
N ALA A 446 -3.81 14.55 0.93
CA ALA A 446 -4.88 14.66 1.93
C ALA A 446 -5.95 15.68 1.49
N THR A 447 -5.51 16.80 0.90
CA THR A 447 -6.43 17.81 0.34
C THR A 447 -7.25 17.25 -0.82
N LEU A 448 -6.63 16.52 -1.75
CA LEU A 448 -7.33 15.94 -2.90
C LEU A 448 -8.25 14.78 -2.51
N THR A 449 -7.83 13.93 -1.57
CA THR A 449 -8.66 12.81 -1.11
C THR A 449 -9.89 13.26 -0.35
N ASP A 450 -9.79 14.30 0.47
CA ASP A 450 -10.95 14.99 1.06
C ASP A 450 -11.84 15.61 -0.02
N LYS A 451 -11.24 16.41 -0.93
CA LYS A 451 -11.97 17.12 -2.00
C LYS A 451 -12.78 16.17 -2.89
N TYR A 452 -12.23 15.01 -3.23
CA TYR A 452 -12.84 14.06 -4.16
C TYR A 452 -13.47 12.85 -3.47
N GLY A 453 -13.38 12.72 -2.14
CA GLY A 453 -13.83 11.54 -1.41
C GLY A 453 -13.13 10.26 -1.88
N ALA A 454 -11.81 10.34 -2.10
CA ALA A 454 -10.99 9.29 -2.71
C ALA A 454 -10.09 8.54 -1.71
N THR A 455 -10.32 8.73 -0.41
CA THR A 455 -9.48 8.20 0.69
C THR A 455 -9.29 6.68 0.64
N ILE A 456 -10.37 5.94 0.32
CA ILE A 456 -10.36 4.47 0.24
C ILE A 456 -9.33 3.92 -0.75
N MET A 457 -9.03 4.67 -1.82
CA MET A 457 -8.04 4.27 -2.82
C MET A 457 -6.63 4.17 -2.23
N LEU A 458 -6.33 4.93 -1.16
CA LEU A 458 -4.99 4.97 -0.58
C LEU A 458 -4.72 3.84 0.41
N ARG A 459 -5.75 3.06 0.77
CA ARG A 459 -5.69 1.97 1.76
C ARG A 459 -4.45 1.08 1.65
N PRO A 460 -3.98 0.66 0.46
CA PRO A 460 -2.81 -0.21 0.35
C PRO A 460 -1.46 0.45 0.66
N TRP A 461 -1.39 1.79 0.57
CA TRP A 461 -0.12 2.52 0.65
C TRP A 461 -0.03 3.46 1.85
N ILE A 462 -1.16 3.97 2.35
CA ILE A 462 -1.14 5.11 3.27
C ILE A 462 -0.34 4.86 4.55
N LYS A 463 -0.34 3.62 5.06
CA LYS A 463 0.44 3.26 6.24
C LYS A 463 1.96 3.39 5.97
N ASP A 464 2.41 2.93 4.81
CA ASP A 464 3.82 2.97 4.41
C ASP A 464 4.22 4.41 4.04
N TRP A 465 3.35 5.13 3.32
CA TRP A 465 3.57 6.51 2.89
C TRP A 465 3.64 7.51 4.03
N VAL A 466 2.80 7.35 5.06
CA VAL A 466 2.89 8.21 6.23
C VAL A 466 4.02 7.74 7.17
N GLY A 467 4.22 6.42 7.31
CA GLY A 467 5.48 5.79 7.73
C GLY A 467 6.29 6.46 8.85
N SER A 468 7.62 6.39 8.74
CA SER A 468 8.59 6.87 9.74
C SER A 468 8.55 8.38 10.02
N LEU A 469 7.71 9.16 9.33
CA LEU A 469 7.49 10.59 9.60
C LEU A 469 6.80 10.84 10.95
N TRP A 470 6.28 9.80 11.60
CA TRP A 470 5.74 9.86 12.96
C TRP A 470 6.78 9.64 14.07
N GLY A 471 8.04 9.46 13.71
CA GLY A 471 9.14 9.47 14.65
C GLY A 471 9.36 10.89 15.15
N PHE A 472 9.13 11.10 16.45
CA PHE A 472 9.36 12.32 17.22
C PHE A 472 8.26 13.38 17.12
N GLY A 473 7.81 13.87 18.28
CA GLY A 473 6.93 15.03 18.41
C GLY A 473 7.62 16.34 18.05
N ASP A 474 8.44 16.32 17.00
CA ASP A 474 9.15 17.44 16.41
C ASP A 474 8.60 17.59 14.97
N TRP A 475 7.36 18.03 14.82
CA TRP A 475 6.98 18.63 13.54
C TRP A 475 7.66 19.98 13.47
N ASP A 476 8.38 20.22 12.37
CA ASP A 476 9.04 21.50 12.14
C ASP A 476 8.00 22.63 12.08
N ALA A 477 8.40 23.81 12.52
CA ALA A 477 7.60 25.01 12.30
C ALA A 477 7.30 25.17 10.80
N GLY A 478 6.04 25.35 10.44
CA GLY A 478 5.59 25.39 9.05
C GLY A 478 4.93 24.10 8.54
N GLN A 479 4.90 23.02 9.33
CA GLN A 479 4.21 21.77 8.99
C GLN A 479 2.86 21.59 9.71
N GLU A 480 2.18 22.69 10.04
CA GLU A 480 0.94 22.62 10.84
C GLU A 480 -0.22 21.88 10.12
N GLU A 481 -0.15 21.73 8.80
CA GLU A 481 -1.07 20.92 7.99
C GLU A 481 -0.97 19.41 8.23
N TRP A 482 -0.06 18.95 9.09
CA TRP A 482 -0.20 17.64 9.72
C TRP A 482 -1.58 17.45 10.38
N LEU A 483 -2.27 18.53 10.78
CA LEU A 483 -3.68 18.49 11.19
C LEU A 483 -4.57 17.95 10.08
N MET A 484 -4.40 18.42 8.84
CA MET A 484 -5.18 17.96 7.68
C MET A 484 -4.90 16.50 7.36
N ILE A 485 -3.62 16.11 7.35
CA ILE A 485 -3.20 14.72 7.09
C ILE A 485 -3.74 13.77 8.17
N ALA A 486 -3.62 14.14 9.44
CA ALA A 486 -4.11 13.33 10.54
C ALA A 486 -5.64 13.21 10.57
N TRP A 487 -6.34 14.30 10.22
CA TRP A 487 -7.78 14.31 10.14
C TRP A 487 -8.30 13.45 8.98
N GLU A 488 -7.76 13.62 7.78
CA GLU A 488 -8.20 12.90 6.57
C GLU A 488 -7.90 11.40 6.62
N TYR A 489 -6.81 10.99 7.27
CA TYR A 489 -6.42 9.57 7.35
C TYR A 489 -6.71 8.91 8.71
N GLY A 490 -7.38 9.61 9.63
CA GLY A 490 -7.88 9.04 10.87
C GLY A 490 -6.83 8.80 11.98
N TYR A 491 -5.76 9.60 12.02
CA TYR A 491 -4.72 9.55 13.05
C TYR A 491 -5.08 10.42 14.27
N GLU A 492 -6.11 10.00 15.00
CA GLU A 492 -6.71 10.76 16.12
C GLU A 492 -5.69 11.19 17.19
N ASP A 493 -4.82 10.29 17.66
CA ASP A 493 -3.81 10.60 18.68
C ASP A 493 -2.84 11.69 18.23
N LYS A 494 -2.49 11.69 16.94
CA LYS A 494 -1.57 12.68 16.33
C LYS A 494 -2.28 14.02 16.16
N PHE A 495 -3.52 13.99 15.68
CA PHE A 495 -4.36 15.18 15.56
C PHE A 495 -4.53 15.89 16.91
N GLU A 496 -4.81 15.12 17.97
CA GLU A 496 -5.00 15.65 19.32
C GLU A 496 -3.70 16.22 19.91
N THR A 497 -2.57 15.54 19.71
CA THR A 497 -1.26 16.03 20.15
C THR A 497 -0.92 17.36 19.46
N LEU A 498 -1.08 17.44 18.14
CA LEU A 498 -0.77 18.65 17.38
C LEU A 498 -1.70 19.82 17.73
N ALA A 499 -3.02 19.58 17.85
CA ALA A 499 -3.97 20.60 18.27
C ALA A 499 -3.66 21.15 19.67
N ARG A 500 -3.27 20.26 20.58
CA ARG A 500 -2.84 20.61 21.95
C ARG A 500 -1.60 21.50 21.93
N ASP A 501 -0.61 21.15 21.12
CA ASP A 501 0.67 21.87 21.07
C ASP A 501 0.51 23.22 20.37
N LEU A 502 -0.30 23.30 19.31
CA LEU A 502 -0.69 24.59 18.71
C LEU A 502 -1.42 25.48 19.70
N THR A 503 -2.30 24.92 20.54
CA THR A 503 -2.96 25.68 21.62
C THR A 503 -1.93 26.30 22.58
N ARG A 504 -0.86 25.56 22.92
CA ARG A 504 0.15 25.98 23.90
C ARG A 504 1.19 26.95 23.36
N TYR A 505 1.68 26.70 22.15
CA TYR A 505 2.84 27.38 21.59
C TYR A 505 2.49 28.51 20.62
N SER A 506 1.25 28.59 20.14
CA SER A 506 0.82 29.66 19.23
C SER A 506 0.42 30.94 19.97
N GLY A 507 0.83 32.06 19.42
CA GLY A 507 0.41 33.40 19.81
C GLY A 507 -0.80 33.88 19.00
N ALA A 508 -1.13 35.15 19.19
CA ALA A 508 -2.10 35.87 18.35
C ALA A 508 -1.45 37.16 17.82
N ASN A 509 -1.71 37.52 16.58
CA ASN A 509 -1.29 38.83 16.06
C ASN A 509 -2.28 39.94 16.43
N GLU A 510 -1.98 41.17 16.00
CA GLU A 510 -2.81 42.36 16.24
C GLU A 510 -4.22 42.25 15.65
N ASN A 511 -4.40 41.43 14.62
CA ASN A 511 -5.69 41.16 13.99
C ASN A 511 -6.45 39.99 14.66
N GLY A 512 -5.90 39.45 15.75
CA GLY A 512 -6.48 38.32 16.47
C GLY A 512 -6.33 36.98 15.76
N LYS A 513 -5.56 36.87 14.67
CA LYS A 513 -5.30 35.58 14.00
C LYS A 513 -4.27 34.77 14.75
N LEU A 514 -4.41 33.44 14.71
CA LEU A 514 -3.47 32.49 15.31
C LEU A 514 -2.12 32.55 14.60
N VAL A 515 -1.03 32.67 15.35
CA VAL A 515 0.33 32.76 14.80
C VAL A 515 1.23 31.74 15.47
N THR A 516 1.97 30.97 14.68
CA THR A 516 2.91 29.97 15.19
C THR A 516 4.11 30.65 15.85
N HIS A 517 4.91 29.89 16.61
CA HIS A 517 6.13 30.43 17.24
C HIS A 517 7.17 30.96 16.23
N ALA A 518 7.10 30.51 14.96
CA ALA A 518 7.93 30.99 13.86
C ALA A 518 7.34 32.22 13.13
N GLY A 519 6.19 32.74 13.57
CA GLY A 519 5.56 33.94 12.99
C GLY A 519 4.64 33.66 11.79
N ARG A 520 4.36 32.40 11.46
CA ARG A 520 3.40 32.03 10.40
C ARG A 520 1.98 32.26 10.88
N VAL A 521 1.17 32.97 10.09
CA VAL A 521 -0.28 33.12 10.36
C VAL A 521 -1.00 31.86 9.87
N LEU A 522 -1.78 31.23 10.75
CA LEU A 522 -2.64 30.11 10.38
C LEU A 522 -4.02 30.66 10.02
N ASP A 523 -4.26 30.77 8.72
CA ASP A 523 -5.47 31.38 8.17
C ASP A 523 -6.35 30.30 7.52
N PRO A 524 -7.54 29.98 8.06
CA PRO A 524 -8.40 28.93 7.50
C PRO A 524 -8.94 29.29 6.11
N ASP A 525 -8.94 30.58 5.75
CA ASP A 525 -9.40 31.08 4.46
C ASP A 525 -8.30 31.09 3.38
N ASN A 526 -7.06 30.69 3.72
CA ASN A 526 -5.98 30.63 2.75
C ASN A 526 -6.09 29.36 1.89
N GLU A 527 -6.33 29.54 0.59
CA GLU A 527 -6.45 28.45 -0.38
C GLU A 527 -5.20 27.56 -0.44
N ASP A 528 -4.01 28.11 -0.17
CA ASP A 528 -2.75 27.38 -0.18
C ASP A 528 -2.52 26.55 1.10
N CYS A 529 -3.34 26.76 2.14
CA CYS A 529 -3.18 26.16 3.47
C CYS A 529 -4.54 25.65 4.00
N ARG A 530 -4.90 24.41 3.66
CA ARG A 530 -6.15 23.81 4.14
C ARG A 530 -5.98 23.18 5.53
N PHE A 531 -6.92 23.50 6.42
CA PHE A 531 -7.05 22.88 7.74
C PHE A 531 -8.42 22.21 7.88
N PRO A 532 -8.54 21.22 8.79
CA PRO A 532 -9.83 20.64 9.13
C PRO A 532 -10.87 21.67 9.58
N PRO A 533 -12.14 21.54 9.17
CA PRO A 533 -13.13 22.59 9.40
C PRO A 533 -13.33 22.95 10.88
N GLY A 534 -13.06 24.21 11.25
CA GLY A 534 -13.28 24.72 12.61
C GLY A 534 -12.15 24.45 13.60
N ILE A 535 -11.06 23.79 13.20
CA ILE A 535 -9.96 23.47 14.13
C ILE A 535 -9.21 24.71 14.61
N ILE A 536 -8.95 25.68 13.73
CA ILE A 536 -8.19 26.88 14.06
C ILE A 536 -8.97 27.75 15.06
N GLU A 537 -10.27 27.93 14.81
CA GLU A 537 -11.18 28.64 15.70
C GLU A 537 -11.30 27.96 17.06
N SER A 538 -11.35 26.62 17.06
CA SER A 538 -11.39 25.83 18.30
C SER A 538 -10.09 25.96 19.11
N ILE A 539 -8.92 25.92 18.44
CA ILE A 539 -7.61 26.16 19.07
C ILE A 539 -7.55 27.57 19.66
N MET A 540 -8.00 28.58 18.91
CA MET A 540 -8.04 29.96 19.40
C MET A 540 -8.95 30.09 20.63
N SER A 541 -10.11 29.45 20.62
CA SER A 541 -11.07 29.44 21.74
C SER A 541 -10.48 28.74 22.98
N ALA A 542 -9.88 27.56 22.81
CA ALA A 542 -9.20 26.85 23.88
C ALA A 542 -8.04 27.67 24.45
N ARG A 543 -7.22 28.27 23.58
CA ARG A 543 -6.13 29.17 23.98
C ARG A 543 -6.65 30.35 24.79
N LYS A 544 -7.69 31.02 24.31
CA LYS A 544 -8.33 32.15 25.00
C LYS A 544 -8.77 31.75 26.40
N HIS A 545 -9.47 30.62 26.53
CA HIS A 545 -9.93 30.11 27.81
C HIS A 545 -8.79 29.90 28.81
N VAL A 546 -7.71 29.25 28.38
CA VAL A 546 -6.54 29.00 29.24
C VAL A 546 -5.86 30.31 29.63
N MET A 547 -5.69 31.24 28.69
CA MET A 547 -5.11 32.55 28.94
C MET A 547 -5.95 33.36 29.93
N ASP A 548 -7.27 33.41 29.76
CA ASP A 548 -8.19 34.08 30.68
C ASP A 548 -8.06 33.52 32.10
N LYS A 549 -7.92 32.19 32.25
CA LYS A 549 -7.69 31.53 33.54
C LYS A 549 -6.33 31.83 34.15
N MET A 550 -5.26 31.86 33.35
CA MET A 550 -3.94 32.27 33.85
C MET A 550 -3.94 33.72 34.31
N LEU A 551 -4.62 34.60 33.56
CA LEU A 551 -4.78 36.00 33.91
C LEU A 551 -5.70 36.17 35.13
N ASP A 552 -6.78 35.40 35.28
CA ASP A 552 -7.62 35.34 36.51
C ASP A 552 -6.72 35.22 37.74
N VAL A 553 -5.93 34.15 37.78
CA VAL A 553 -5.06 33.87 38.91
C VAL A 553 -4.05 34.99 39.11
N LEU A 554 -3.40 35.46 38.04
CA LEU A 554 -2.41 36.53 38.14
C LEU A 554 -3.01 37.82 38.75
N TYR A 555 -4.19 38.23 38.28
CA TYR A 555 -4.84 39.45 38.74
C TYR A 555 -5.43 39.29 40.16
N ASP A 556 -5.88 38.11 40.56
CA ASP A 556 -6.28 37.84 41.94
C ASP A 556 -5.11 38.12 42.91
N TYR A 557 -3.88 37.74 42.53
CA TYR A 557 -2.69 38.12 43.29
C TYR A 557 -2.46 39.64 43.27
N VAL A 558 -2.55 40.30 42.12
CA VAL A 558 -2.38 41.76 42.02
C VAL A 558 -3.36 42.50 42.93
N GLU A 559 -4.64 42.13 42.93
CA GLU A 559 -5.68 42.70 43.78
C GLU A 559 -5.40 42.46 45.27
N GLN A 560 -4.91 41.27 45.63
CA GLN A 560 -4.53 40.95 47.02
C GLN A 560 -3.49 41.93 47.57
N TYR A 561 -2.50 42.35 46.76
CA TYR A 561 -1.46 43.28 47.18
C TYR A 561 -1.82 44.76 46.97
N LEU A 562 -2.86 45.07 46.21
CA LEU A 562 -3.39 46.44 46.04
C LEU A 562 -4.21 46.90 47.25
N HIS A 563 -4.92 45.99 47.93
CA HIS A 563 -5.76 46.31 49.09
C HIS A 563 -4.99 46.28 50.43
N GLU A 564 -5.48 46.99 51.46
CA GLU A 564 -4.77 47.22 52.75
C GLU A 564 -4.46 45.96 53.59
N LYS A 565 -4.92 44.78 53.16
CA LYS A 565 -4.72 43.51 53.86
C LYS A 565 -3.30 42.98 53.62
N ARG A 566 -2.39 43.27 54.56
CA ARG A 566 -0.99 42.86 54.49
C ARG A 566 -0.83 41.34 54.36
N VAL A 567 -0.08 40.90 53.35
CA VAL A 567 0.29 39.50 53.12
C VAL A 567 1.63 39.19 53.79
N CYS A 568 2.58 40.14 53.71
CA CYS A 568 3.88 40.12 54.40
C CYS A 568 4.14 41.50 55.03
N ALA A 569 5.41 41.85 55.25
CA ALA A 569 5.79 43.18 55.72
C ALA A 569 5.50 44.22 54.62
N ARG A 570 5.08 45.44 55.00
CA ARG A 570 4.72 46.53 54.06
C ARG A 570 5.74 46.75 52.93
N LYS A 571 7.03 46.69 53.25
CA LYS A 571 8.11 46.84 52.25
C LYS A 571 8.14 45.69 51.23
N CYS A 572 7.85 44.46 51.68
CA CYS A 572 7.79 43.28 50.83
C CYS A 572 6.55 43.30 49.92
N ASP A 573 5.40 43.72 50.45
CA ASP A 573 4.15 43.84 49.67
C ASP A 573 4.28 44.91 48.58
N CYS A 574 4.82 46.10 48.91
CA CYS A 574 5.08 47.15 47.92
C CYS A 574 6.09 46.72 46.84
N MET A 575 7.14 45.97 47.24
CA MET A 575 8.13 45.44 46.30
C MET A 575 7.49 44.45 45.35
N PHE A 576 6.75 43.46 45.87
CA PHE A 576 6.06 42.45 45.08
C PHE A 576 5.08 43.07 44.08
N LEU A 577 4.24 44.02 44.54
CA LEU A 577 3.32 44.75 43.68
C LEU A 577 4.06 45.52 42.57
N GLY A 578 5.18 46.17 42.90
CA GLY A 578 6.01 46.85 41.90
C GLY A 578 6.55 45.92 40.81
N TYR A 579 6.95 44.69 41.17
CA TYR A 579 7.36 43.67 40.19
C TYR A 579 6.19 43.21 39.33
N MET A 580 5.02 42.97 39.92
CA MET A 580 3.82 42.58 39.15
C MET A 580 3.41 43.67 38.16
N ILE A 581 3.44 44.95 38.55
CA ILE A 581 3.16 46.08 37.64
C ILE A 581 4.15 46.11 36.48
N ARG A 582 5.46 45.93 36.77
CA ARG A 582 6.49 45.87 35.72
C ARG A 582 6.31 44.68 34.79
N PHE A 583 5.94 43.53 35.33
CA PHE A 583 5.61 42.34 34.56
C PHE A 583 4.41 42.58 33.63
N LEU A 584 3.28 43.08 34.16
CA LEU A 584 2.10 43.39 33.36
C LEU A 584 2.48 44.34 32.21
N SER A 585 3.22 45.40 32.50
CA SER A 585 3.69 46.33 31.48
C SER A 585 4.61 45.68 30.44
N SER A 586 5.43 44.70 30.79
CA SER A 586 6.36 44.04 29.85
C SER A 586 5.67 43.04 28.92
N VAL A 587 4.44 42.64 29.24
CA VAL A 587 3.59 41.78 28.39
C VAL A 587 2.43 42.55 27.74
N GLY A 588 2.44 43.89 27.81
CA GLY A 588 1.41 44.75 27.22
C GLY A 588 0.09 44.82 28.01
N LEU A 589 0.07 44.30 29.23
CA LEU A 589 -1.07 44.34 30.15
C LEU A 589 -1.04 45.62 31.02
N LYS A 590 -2.22 46.02 31.48
CA LYS A 590 -2.44 47.19 32.34
C LYS A 590 -2.75 46.72 33.76
N LEU A 591 -2.73 47.63 34.72
CA LEU A 591 -3.01 47.28 36.11
C LEU A 591 -4.45 46.82 36.36
N GLU A 592 -5.41 47.35 35.59
CA GLU A 592 -6.83 47.03 35.74
C GLU A 592 -7.27 45.95 34.76
N ARG A 593 -7.72 44.82 35.31
CA ARG A 593 -8.22 43.68 34.53
C ARG A 593 -9.49 43.96 33.74
N ARG A 594 -10.39 44.80 34.30
CA ARG A 594 -11.78 45.00 33.83
C ARG A 594 -11.92 45.46 32.37
N PHE A 595 -10.83 45.93 31.76
CA PHE A 595 -10.80 46.45 30.39
C PHE A 595 -9.84 45.67 29.47
N GLN A 596 -9.35 44.49 29.89
CA GLN A 596 -8.37 43.72 29.12
C GLN A 596 -8.93 42.34 28.75
N SER A 597 -9.08 42.12 27.45
CA SER A 597 -9.33 40.78 26.92
C SER A 597 -7.99 40.03 26.82
N SER A 598 -7.96 38.73 27.08
CA SER A 598 -6.81 37.89 26.73
C SER A 598 -6.47 37.97 25.23
N ASP A 599 -7.43 38.37 24.38
CA ASP A 599 -7.23 38.58 22.95
C ASP A 599 -6.16 39.63 22.64
N THR A 600 -5.86 40.55 23.58
CA THR A 600 -4.81 41.56 23.41
C THR A 600 -3.40 41.03 23.72
N VAL A 601 -3.29 39.78 24.22
CA VAL A 601 -2.00 39.18 24.55
C VAL A 601 -1.49 38.38 23.35
N SER A 602 -0.44 38.90 22.72
CA SER A 602 0.20 38.26 21.57
C SER A 602 1.01 37.01 21.92
N LEU A 603 1.38 36.84 23.19
CA LEU A 603 2.15 35.69 23.70
C LEU A 603 1.37 34.38 23.61
N SER A 604 2.08 33.28 23.45
CA SER A 604 1.51 31.94 23.65
C SER A 604 1.28 31.64 25.13
N ILE A 605 0.53 30.57 25.44
CA ILE A 605 0.31 30.09 26.82
C ILE A 605 1.66 29.82 27.48
N ASP A 606 2.52 29.06 26.80
CA ASP A 606 3.84 28.71 27.32
C ASP A 606 4.78 29.92 27.35
N GLY A 607 4.62 30.87 26.43
CA GLY A 607 5.34 32.15 26.45
C GLY A 607 4.96 33.02 27.65
N LEU A 608 3.68 33.09 28.00
CA LEU A 608 3.21 33.78 29.20
C LEU A 608 3.69 33.06 30.47
N SER A 609 3.57 31.73 30.51
CA SER A 609 4.04 30.90 31.63
C SER A 609 5.55 31.07 31.87
N SER A 610 6.35 31.10 30.79
CA SER A 610 7.79 31.35 30.86
C SER A 610 8.13 32.74 31.41
N LYS A 611 7.45 33.81 30.94
CA LYS A 611 7.68 35.15 31.50
C LYS A 611 7.27 35.27 32.97
N ILE A 612 6.22 34.56 33.39
CA ILE A 612 5.84 34.47 34.81
C ILE A 612 6.93 33.74 35.61
N HIS A 613 7.55 32.71 35.02
CA HIS A 613 8.67 31.99 35.61
C HIS A 613 9.93 32.87 35.78
N GLU A 614 10.32 33.61 34.75
CA GLU A 614 11.44 34.56 34.83
C GLU A 614 11.23 35.62 35.92
N THR A 615 9.99 36.10 36.07
CA THR A 615 9.62 37.07 37.11
C THR A 615 9.77 36.48 38.51
N LYS A 616 9.46 35.19 38.70
CA LYS A 616 9.75 34.49 39.95
C LYS A 616 11.23 34.50 40.27
N ASP A 617 12.11 34.18 39.32
CA ASP A 617 13.53 34.07 39.62
C ASP A 617 14.11 35.42 40.09
N GLN A 618 13.65 36.51 39.50
CA GLN A 618 13.97 37.86 39.95
C GLN A 618 13.43 38.15 41.36
N LEU A 619 12.19 37.74 41.66
CA LEU A 619 11.57 37.90 42.99
C LEU A 619 12.23 37.02 44.07
N CYS A 620 12.63 35.79 43.72
CA CYS A 620 13.36 34.87 44.59
C CYS A 620 14.74 35.43 44.95
N GLN A 621 15.45 36.04 44.00
CA GLN A 621 16.72 36.71 44.26
C GLN A 621 16.54 37.91 45.21
N ALA A 622 15.49 38.72 45.03
CA ALA A 622 15.20 39.86 45.90
C ALA A 622 14.74 39.45 47.32
N SER A 623 14.04 38.32 47.45
CA SER A 623 13.45 37.85 48.72
C SER A 623 14.41 37.03 49.60
N LYS A 624 15.45 36.39 49.02
CA LYS A 624 16.53 35.71 49.75
C LYS A 624 17.25 36.61 50.77
N CYS A 625 17.17 37.93 50.59
CA CYS A 625 17.74 38.88 51.54
C CYS A 625 17.02 38.93 52.91
N HIS A 626 15.75 38.51 53.02
CA HIS A 626 14.93 38.78 54.22
C HIS A 626 13.93 37.69 54.69
N GLY A 627 13.89 36.49 54.10
CA GLY A 627 13.10 35.34 54.63
C GLY A 627 11.57 35.51 54.64
N CYS A 628 10.99 36.20 53.64
CA CYS A 628 9.55 36.54 53.59
C CYS A 628 8.66 35.42 53.01
N LYS A 629 7.39 35.40 53.44
CA LYS A 629 6.32 34.48 53.00
C LYS A 629 5.92 34.62 51.52
N ASN A 630 6.27 35.71 50.84
CA ASN A 630 5.92 35.96 49.43
C ASN A 630 6.53 34.92 48.46
N ILE A 631 7.60 34.21 48.85
CA ILE A 631 8.13 33.06 48.07
C ILE A 631 7.09 31.94 47.94
N VAL A 632 6.30 31.69 48.99
CA VAL A 632 5.26 30.64 48.99
C VAL A 632 4.13 31.02 48.04
N SER A 633 3.68 32.27 48.06
CA SER A 633 2.66 32.79 47.15
C SER A 633 3.06 32.70 45.67
N ILE A 634 4.35 32.85 45.34
CA ILE A 634 4.83 32.69 43.96
C ILE A 634 4.84 31.22 43.53
N LEU A 635 5.21 30.30 44.44
CA LEU A 635 5.15 28.87 44.19
C LEU A 635 3.69 28.42 43.98
N GLU A 636 2.77 28.92 44.79
CA GLU A 636 1.32 28.69 44.64
C GLU A 636 0.80 29.22 43.29
N LEU A 637 1.14 30.46 42.91
CA LEU A 637 0.82 31.01 41.58
C LEU A 637 1.30 30.10 40.45
N GLN A 638 2.53 29.58 40.55
CA GLN A 638 3.08 28.67 39.53
C GLN A 638 2.40 27.31 39.50
N LEU A 639 2.05 26.75 40.66
CA LEU A 639 1.31 25.49 40.72
C LEU A 639 -0.10 25.66 40.14
N SER A 640 -0.77 26.79 40.42
CA SER A 640 -2.06 27.12 39.82
C SER A 640 -1.95 27.26 38.29
N ILE A 641 -0.93 27.95 37.78
CA ILE A 641 -0.70 28.09 36.33
C ILE A 641 -0.39 26.73 35.68
N ARG A 642 0.49 25.92 36.27
CA ARG A 642 0.80 24.58 35.75
C ARG A 642 -0.44 23.70 35.72
N SER A 643 -1.24 23.73 36.78
CA SER A 643 -2.51 22.99 36.84
C SER A 643 -3.47 23.43 35.73
N ILE A 644 -3.59 24.74 35.47
CA ILE A 644 -4.40 25.27 34.36
C ILE A 644 -3.88 24.78 32.99
N GLN A 645 -2.55 24.71 32.79
CA GLN A 645 -1.95 24.19 31.57
C GLN A 645 -2.16 22.66 31.41
N GLU A 646 -2.14 21.89 32.50
CA GLU A 646 -2.35 20.45 32.51
C GLU A 646 -3.81 20.06 32.22
N TYR A 647 -4.79 20.82 32.73
CA TYR A 647 -6.22 20.56 32.59
C TYR A 647 -6.91 21.42 31.50
N GLN A 648 -6.17 21.82 30.47
CA GLN A 648 -6.73 22.62 29.39
C GLN A 648 -7.82 21.84 28.59
N PRO A 649 -8.87 22.53 28.12
CA PRO A 649 -9.87 21.89 27.26
C PRO A 649 -9.26 21.42 25.95
N SER A 650 -9.72 20.26 25.45
CA SER A 650 -9.29 19.77 24.13
C SER A 650 -9.86 20.69 23.04
N ALA A 651 -9.00 21.12 22.11
CA ALA A 651 -9.42 21.85 20.91
C ALA A 651 -10.04 20.92 19.85
N VAL A 652 -9.97 19.60 20.04
CA VAL A 652 -10.53 18.62 19.11
C VAL A 652 -12.04 18.52 19.29
N LEU A 653 -12.79 19.01 18.30
CA LEU A 653 -14.24 18.90 18.22
C LEU A 653 -14.71 17.46 18.00
N GLU A 654 -15.93 17.16 18.45
CA GLU A 654 -16.57 15.85 18.22
C GLU A 654 -16.76 15.54 16.73
N SER A 655 -17.05 16.57 15.91
CA SER A 655 -17.11 16.44 14.46
C SER A 655 -15.80 15.93 13.85
N HIS A 656 -14.64 16.33 14.39
CA HIS A 656 -13.34 15.83 13.96
C HIS A 656 -13.18 14.35 14.30
N ARG A 657 -13.56 13.94 15.52
CA ARG A 657 -13.46 12.54 15.97
C ARG A 657 -14.34 11.63 15.13
N ILE A 658 -15.59 12.03 14.87
CA ILE A 658 -16.52 11.28 14.00
C ILE A 658 -15.95 11.14 12.59
N HIS A 659 -15.39 12.21 12.02
CA HIS A 659 -14.77 12.15 10.69
C HIS A 659 -13.57 11.18 10.69
N MET A 660 -12.62 11.35 11.61
CA MET A 660 -11.43 10.50 11.71
C MET A 660 -11.77 9.02 11.91
N GLN A 661 -12.80 8.71 12.70
CA GLN A 661 -13.29 7.34 12.87
C GLN A 661 -13.82 6.74 11.55
N ARG A 662 -14.56 7.53 10.76
CA ARG A 662 -15.04 7.10 9.43
C ARG A 662 -13.88 6.86 8.49
N GLN A 663 -12.92 7.78 8.42
CA GLN A 663 -11.75 7.65 7.55
C GLN A 663 -10.88 6.45 7.93
N LYS A 664 -10.64 6.27 9.23
CA LYS A 664 -9.93 5.10 9.75
C LYS A 664 -10.61 3.79 9.36
N ALA A 665 -11.95 3.73 9.36
CA ALA A 665 -12.68 2.54 8.94
C ALA A 665 -12.53 2.23 7.43
N LEU A 666 -12.30 3.23 6.58
CA LEU A 666 -12.01 3.01 5.16
C LEU A 666 -10.60 2.41 4.94
N LEU A 667 -9.65 2.80 5.80
CA LEU A 667 -8.23 2.46 5.66
C LEU A 667 -7.81 1.19 6.43
N VAL A 668 -8.68 0.61 7.26
CA VAL A 668 -8.46 -0.63 8.06
C VAL A 668 -9.29 -1.79 7.51
#